data_AF-A0A0A8LBY8-F1
#
_entry.id   AF-A0A0A8LBY8-F1
#
_cell.length_a   1.000
_cell.length_b   1.000
_cell.length_c   1.000
_cell.angle_alpha   90.00
_cell.angle_beta   90.00
_cell.angle_gamma   90.00
#
_symmetry.space_group_name_H-M   'P 1'
#
loop_
_entity.id
_entity.type
_entity.pdbx_description
1 polymer ?
#
loop_
_entity_poly.entity_id
_entity_poly.type
_entity_poly.pdbx_seq_one_letter_code
_entity_poly.pdbx_strand_id
1 'polypeptide(L)'
;MDKVSFSDNSVLASNRSLKSSTKSGNIVMQDGSETSDMSKVRNVDTTHSAEGMYENEPLLERDRLGKASHRNLGMVAPEPVSHSNAPVEDDFSDDDSELPRDPSDLLYSVRRDYRSFIHKSKTLLNIMIFVNTLWLVTTFISDFFFNINFLRSRITSFQDMTLIFVSIVANSLTLWFNKMGFYSTLDQFLNVILFSLTLFNLLINLLVTYIRQRIGLLGVCTYLWAAVTFAVSAVLDQNLLYFNTKFHPNNYADSEADNDDLSAHPNGPAHKGISNRHTITEWVSIGFRTTVKGVLLVFFVLFTMNNILFSLDSAITTKQIAQVSTEANAATYDAFHWADADHTYQIHLKCYGDVFSKDDSEENKQPIVLFEHGGADTAFLSGTWIQELYHLNRVHRYCVYERPGYGLSDSPPAPVSIAMMADALKHVLLKEAKIKGPFTTVGYDLGGLFTQVFTAKNIDLVESMLLVESWHPDLLLKNYISRLLPGDDSDDPEDYSKLPDEINRHNGFVIWWRGILSTFNIKLQTSWLLAHHGSKERIYGRDMMYQGKYLRVKLLESVTSSLLSYKDVLNSMENLKEVKVSVVSSNELIKKSAQWGNWQRELSKLSSKTQEWKIVDGGHQIYKYGLGKQQTQDVLLRLIDEKDKY
;
A
#
# COMPACT_ATOMS: atom_id res chain seq x y z
N MET A 1 -5.67 59.03 35.97
CA MET A 1 -6.70 59.39 34.99
C MET A 1 -6.78 58.27 33.97
N ASP A 2 -7.73 57.34 34.01
CA ASP A 2 -8.75 57.10 35.04
C ASP A 2 -9.01 55.61 35.26
N LYS A 3 -9.50 55.27 36.46
CA LYS A 3 -9.96 53.94 36.87
C LYS A 3 -11.48 53.88 36.81
N VAL A 4 -12.06 52.72 36.49
CA VAL A 4 -13.32 52.27 37.10
C VAL A 4 -13.21 50.77 37.39
N SER A 5 -13.73 50.34 38.55
CA SER A 5 -13.74 48.94 39.02
C SER A 5 -14.90 48.72 40.00
N PHE A 6 -15.37 47.47 40.10
CA PHE A 6 -16.45 46.96 41.00
C PHE A 6 -17.89 47.40 40.64
N SER A 7 -18.94 46.63 40.97
CA SER A 7 -19.06 45.57 41.99
C SER A 7 -19.92 44.35 41.62
N ASP A 8 -19.83 43.30 42.44
CA ASP A 8 -20.60 42.06 42.41
C ASP A 8 -22.12 42.20 42.65
N ASN A 9 -22.88 41.17 42.25
CA ASN A 9 -23.89 40.54 43.11
C ASN A 9 -24.25 39.11 42.64
N SER A 10 -24.86 38.31 43.52
CA SER A 10 -24.72 36.85 43.50
C SER A 10 -26.03 36.06 43.69
N VAL A 11 -25.95 34.73 43.47
CA VAL A 11 -26.86 33.65 43.92
C VAL A 11 -28.31 33.65 43.41
N LEU A 12 -28.66 32.59 42.67
CA LEU A 12 -29.78 31.70 43.05
C LEU A 12 -29.70 30.35 42.34
N ALA A 13 -29.94 29.27 43.09
CA ALA A 13 -29.90 27.88 42.63
C ALA A 13 -31.31 27.25 42.66
N SER A 14 -31.53 26.17 41.90
CA SER A 14 -32.65 25.26 42.15
C SER A 14 -32.32 23.80 41.83
N ASN A 15 -32.47 22.94 42.83
CA ASN A 15 -32.22 21.50 42.79
C ASN A 15 -33.33 20.69 42.10
N ARG A 16 -32.97 19.51 41.57
CA ARG A 16 -33.59 18.17 41.82
C ARG A 16 -32.99 17.13 40.85
N SER A 17 -32.82 15.83 41.18
CA SER A 17 -33.17 15.07 42.39
C SER A 17 -32.36 13.77 42.45
N LEU A 18 -31.62 13.53 43.53
CA LEU A 18 -31.16 12.19 43.92
C LEU A 18 -32.25 11.50 44.76
N LYS A 19 -32.43 10.18 44.57
CA LYS A 19 -33.13 9.31 45.52
C LYS A 19 -32.32 8.03 45.75
N SER A 20 -31.97 7.81 47.01
CA SER A 20 -31.53 6.54 47.58
C SER A 20 -32.77 5.64 47.86
N SER A 21 -32.70 4.42 48.43
CA SER A 21 -31.65 3.68 49.14
C SER A 21 -32.00 2.17 49.24
N THR A 22 -31.12 1.38 49.87
CA THR A 22 -31.38 0.08 50.55
C THR A 22 -31.64 -1.16 49.68
N LYS A 23 -31.26 -2.40 50.08
CA LYS A 23 -30.89 -2.89 51.44
C LYS A 23 -29.86 -4.05 51.40
N SER A 24 -29.34 -4.41 52.58
CA SER A 24 -28.22 -5.34 52.86
C SER A 24 -28.65 -6.76 53.27
N GLY A 25 -27.74 -7.73 53.14
CA GLY A 25 -27.72 -9.05 53.81
C GLY A 25 -26.99 -10.12 52.97
N ASN A 26 -26.18 -11.05 53.50
CA ASN A 26 -25.62 -11.22 54.85
C ASN A 26 -24.35 -12.14 54.77
N ILE A 27 -23.51 -12.14 55.80
CA ILE A 27 -22.30 -13.01 55.92
C ILE A 27 -22.67 -14.34 56.62
N VAL A 28 -22.04 -15.48 56.25
CA VAL A 28 -21.57 -16.58 57.13
C VAL A 28 -20.61 -17.52 56.35
N MET A 29 -19.57 -18.04 57.02
CA MET A 29 -18.67 -19.12 56.52
C MET A 29 -19.10 -20.50 57.05
N GLN A 30 -18.63 -21.60 56.43
CA GLN A 30 -17.73 -22.60 57.07
C GLN A 30 -17.82 -24.04 56.48
N ASP A 31 -16.64 -24.62 56.24
CA ASP A 31 -16.17 -26.04 56.15
C ASP A 31 -17.05 -27.21 55.62
N GLY A 32 -16.38 -28.13 54.90
CA GLY A 32 -16.84 -29.52 54.73
C GLY A 32 -16.50 -30.21 53.41
N SER A 33 -15.43 -31.02 53.42
CA SER A 33 -15.26 -32.36 52.79
C SER A 33 -16.51 -33.01 52.11
N GLU A 34 -16.43 -33.83 51.05
CA GLU A 34 -15.38 -34.78 50.64
C GLU A 34 -15.58 -35.30 49.17
N THR A 35 -14.67 -36.16 48.70
CA THR A 35 -14.71 -37.18 47.60
C THR A 35 -16.08 -37.67 47.06
N SER A 36 -16.27 -38.25 45.85
CA SER A 36 -15.42 -38.68 44.72
C SER A 36 -16.27 -39.23 43.53
N ASP A 37 -15.66 -39.38 42.35
CA ASP A 37 -15.86 -40.44 41.32
C ASP A 37 -17.17 -40.68 40.53
N MET A 38 -16.98 -40.61 39.20
CA MET A 38 -17.34 -41.59 38.16
C MET A 38 -18.72 -42.28 38.08
N SER A 39 -19.49 -41.79 37.08
CA SER A 39 -19.90 -42.57 35.87
C SER A 39 -21.16 -43.46 35.85
N LYS A 40 -21.79 -43.40 34.65
CA LYS A 40 -22.55 -44.45 33.94
C LYS A 40 -23.98 -44.89 34.39
N VAL A 41 -24.91 -44.65 33.43
CA VAL A 41 -25.74 -45.66 32.73
C VAL A 41 -27.16 -46.01 33.25
N ARG A 42 -28.15 -45.76 32.36
CA ARG A 42 -29.48 -46.43 32.21
C ARG A 42 -30.52 -46.21 33.35
N ASN A 43 -31.84 -46.34 33.16
CA ASN A 43 -32.68 -46.60 31.97
C ASN A 43 -34.15 -46.16 32.23
N VAL A 44 -34.93 -45.86 31.16
CA VAL A 44 -36.21 -46.51 30.70
C VAL A 44 -37.30 -46.77 31.77
N ASP A 45 -38.61 -46.56 31.57
CA ASP A 45 -39.49 -47.06 30.48
C ASP A 45 -40.83 -46.27 30.45
N THR A 46 -41.54 -46.11 29.33
CA THR A 46 -42.70 -46.93 28.88
C THR A 46 -43.44 -46.14 27.77
N THR A 47 -44.38 -46.59 26.92
CA THR A 47 -44.87 -47.87 26.30
C THR A 47 -45.79 -47.44 25.11
N HIS A 48 -46.41 -48.25 24.22
CA HIS A 48 -46.51 -49.70 23.96
C HIS A 48 -46.87 -49.91 22.45
N SER A 49 -46.40 -51.01 21.85
CA SER A 49 -47.11 -51.93 20.90
C SER A 49 -47.75 -51.42 19.57
N ALA A 50 -47.79 -52.18 18.45
CA ALA A 50 -47.17 -53.43 17.95
C ALA A 50 -47.63 -53.61 16.46
N GLU A 51 -47.15 -54.51 15.57
CA GLU A 51 -46.10 -55.55 15.63
C GLU A 51 -45.43 -55.80 14.23
N GLY A 52 -44.81 -56.97 14.00
CA GLY A 52 -43.98 -57.36 12.84
C GLY A 52 -44.70 -57.93 11.60
N MET A 53 -44.08 -58.70 10.68
CA MET A 53 -42.67 -59.15 10.54
C MET A 53 -42.41 -59.74 9.11
N TYR A 54 -41.17 -59.65 8.62
CA TYR A 54 -40.44 -60.48 7.62
C TYR A 54 -40.96 -60.86 6.19
N GLU A 55 -40.19 -60.37 5.19
CA GLU A 55 -39.40 -61.12 4.15
C GLU A 55 -39.98 -62.03 3.02
N ASN A 56 -39.37 -61.81 1.83
CA ASN A 56 -39.04 -62.73 0.70
C ASN A 56 -40.06 -63.09 -0.42
N GLU A 57 -39.53 -63.19 -1.64
CA GLU A 57 -40.18 -63.46 -2.95
C GLU A 57 -40.38 -65.00 -3.21
N PRO A 58 -40.73 -65.51 -4.43
CA PRO A 58 -41.35 -64.95 -5.65
C PRO A 58 -42.50 -65.84 -6.25
N LEU A 59 -42.92 -65.50 -7.49
CA LEU A 59 -43.49 -66.35 -8.59
C LEU A 59 -44.96 -66.16 -9.01
N LEU A 60 -45.13 -65.82 -10.32
CA LEU A 60 -46.13 -66.27 -11.34
C LEU A 60 -47.63 -66.43 -10.93
N GLU A 61 -48.64 -66.02 -11.70
CA GLU A 61 -48.75 -65.78 -13.15
C GLU A 61 -50.05 -64.97 -13.51
N ARG A 62 -50.23 -64.64 -14.79
CA ARG A 62 -51.49 -64.38 -15.55
C ARG A 62 -52.19 -62.99 -15.54
N ASP A 63 -51.82 -62.24 -16.57
CA ASP A 63 -52.62 -61.98 -17.80
C ASP A 63 -53.61 -60.78 -17.92
N ARG A 64 -53.43 -60.04 -19.03
CA ARG A 64 -54.37 -59.16 -19.78
C ARG A 64 -54.76 -57.81 -19.12
N LEU A 65 -54.50 -56.65 -19.72
CA LEU A 65 -54.73 -56.30 -21.13
C LEU A 65 -53.98 -55.01 -21.52
N GLY A 66 -53.44 -54.93 -22.73
CA GLY A 66 -52.84 -53.70 -23.28
C GLY A 66 -53.22 -53.45 -24.75
N LYS A 67 -53.20 -52.17 -25.14
CA LYS A 67 -53.20 -51.65 -26.52
C LYS A 67 -52.29 -50.40 -26.53
N ALA A 68 -51.20 -50.31 -27.30
CA ALA A 68 -51.07 -50.26 -28.76
C ALA A 68 -51.63 -48.93 -29.33
N SER A 69 -50.82 -47.97 -29.80
CA SER A 69 -49.82 -47.96 -30.90
C SER A 69 -50.44 -47.59 -32.26
N HIS A 70 -49.94 -46.50 -32.87
CA HIS A 70 -50.06 -46.22 -34.30
C HIS A 70 -48.79 -45.53 -34.82
N ARG A 71 -48.09 -46.23 -35.73
CA ARG A 71 -47.16 -45.68 -36.75
C ARG A 71 -47.70 -46.15 -38.10
N ASN A 72 -47.70 -45.29 -39.12
CA ASN A 72 -47.96 -45.69 -40.51
C ASN A 72 -46.69 -45.55 -41.35
N LEU A 73 -46.56 -46.45 -42.33
CA LEU A 73 -45.46 -46.52 -43.29
C LEU A 73 -45.69 -45.58 -44.48
N GLY A 74 -44.59 -45.23 -45.15
CA GLY A 74 -44.53 -44.93 -46.58
C GLY A 74 -43.21 -45.42 -47.15
N MET A 75 -43.24 -46.39 -48.07
CA MET A 75 -42.06 -46.90 -48.78
C MET A 75 -42.02 -46.36 -50.22
N VAL A 76 -40.84 -45.91 -50.66
CA VAL A 76 -40.41 -45.96 -52.07
C VAL A 76 -38.92 -46.30 -52.07
N ALA A 77 -38.49 -47.21 -52.94
CA ALA A 77 -37.10 -47.69 -53.03
C ALA A 77 -36.39 -47.15 -54.28
N PRO A 78 -35.06 -47.29 -54.35
CA PRO A 78 -34.36 -47.55 -55.61
C PRO A 78 -33.54 -48.85 -55.58
N GLU A 79 -33.37 -49.45 -56.75
CA GLU A 79 -32.63 -50.71 -56.99
C GLU A 79 -31.10 -50.52 -57.04
N PRO A 80 -30.31 -51.59 -56.85
CA PRO A 80 -28.86 -51.57 -57.07
C PRO A 80 -28.49 -51.94 -58.52
N VAL A 81 -27.51 -51.25 -59.10
CA VAL A 81 -26.85 -51.67 -60.36
C VAL A 81 -25.36 -51.83 -60.12
N SER A 82 -24.79 -52.96 -60.55
CA SER A 82 -23.38 -53.33 -60.37
C SER A 82 -22.68 -53.57 -61.71
N HIS A 83 -21.61 -52.81 -62.00
CA HIS A 83 -20.54 -53.08 -62.98
C HIS A 83 -19.40 -52.06 -62.69
N SER A 84 -18.10 -52.27 -62.92
CA SER A 84 -17.25 -53.47 -63.03
C SER A 84 -15.76 -53.02 -63.02
N ASN A 85 -14.84 -53.91 -62.63
CA ASN A 85 -13.38 -53.76 -62.44
C ASN A 85 -12.57 -52.74 -63.30
N ALA A 86 -11.75 -51.91 -62.61
CA ALA A 86 -10.30 -51.61 -62.81
C ALA A 86 -9.75 -51.06 -64.17
N PRO A 87 -8.53 -50.44 -64.24
CA PRO A 87 -7.50 -50.27 -63.21
C PRO A 87 -7.00 -48.82 -62.97
N VAL A 88 -5.93 -48.70 -62.16
CA VAL A 88 -5.20 -47.49 -61.75
C VAL A 88 -4.28 -46.95 -62.86
N GLU A 89 -4.17 -45.63 -62.96
CA GLU A 89 -2.93 -44.93 -63.37
C GLU A 89 -2.73 -43.69 -62.48
N ASP A 90 -1.48 -43.41 -62.12
CA ASP A 90 -1.09 -42.26 -61.30
C ASP A 90 -1.06 -40.97 -62.13
N ASP A 91 -1.42 -39.83 -61.53
CA ASP A 91 -0.73 -38.58 -61.84
C ASP A 91 -0.62 -37.66 -60.61
N PHE A 92 0.55 -37.06 -60.44
CA PHE A 92 0.89 -36.09 -59.39
C PHE A 92 1.09 -34.73 -60.05
N SER A 93 0.18 -33.77 -59.86
CA SER A 93 0.55 -32.34 -59.77
C SER A 93 -0.63 -31.40 -59.46
N ASP A 94 -0.24 -30.31 -58.78
CA ASP A 94 -0.81 -28.95 -58.83
C ASP A 94 -2.19 -28.62 -58.24
N ASP A 95 -2.11 -27.96 -57.08
CA ASP A 95 -2.73 -26.65 -56.79
C ASP A 95 -4.27 -26.53 -56.81
N ASP A 96 -4.96 -27.44 -56.11
CA ASP A 96 -6.34 -27.19 -55.71
C ASP A 96 -6.43 -26.24 -54.50
N SER A 97 -6.51 -24.95 -54.81
CA SER A 97 -7.04 -23.92 -53.93
C SER A 97 -8.55 -24.09 -53.75
N GLU A 98 -8.96 -25.13 -53.02
CA GLU A 98 -10.37 -25.43 -52.71
C GLU A 98 -11.02 -24.32 -51.89
N LEU A 99 -11.64 -23.36 -52.60
CA LEU A 99 -12.74 -22.56 -52.10
C LEU A 99 -13.87 -23.51 -51.65
N PRO A 100 -14.30 -23.50 -50.37
CA PRO A 100 -15.31 -24.44 -49.89
C PRO A 100 -16.62 -24.31 -50.67
N ARG A 101 -16.98 -25.36 -51.42
CA ARG A 101 -18.17 -25.37 -52.29
C ARG A 101 -19.50 -25.61 -51.55
N ASP A 102 -19.48 -25.85 -50.24
CA ASP A 102 -20.68 -25.99 -49.42
C ASP A 102 -20.68 -25.03 -48.21
N PRO A 103 -21.72 -24.18 -48.03
CA PRO A 103 -21.85 -23.30 -46.87
C PRO A 103 -21.84 -24.03 -45.51
N SER A 104 -22.23 -25.31 -45.49
CA SER A 104 -22.26 -26.12 -44.27
C SER A 104 -20.87 -26.51 -43.76
N ASP A 105 -19.93 -26.81 -44.66
CA ASP A 105 -18.53 -27.14 -44.32
C ASP A 105 -17.75 -25.90 -43.86
N LEU A 106 -18.02 -24.74 -44.45
CA LEU A 106 -17.51 -23.47 -43.97
C LEU A 106 -17.99 -23.20 -42.52
N LEU A 107 -19.27 -23.44 -42.22
CA LEU A 107 -19.79 -23.21 -40.87
C LEU A 107 -19.32 -24.25 -39.85
N TYR A 108 -19.06 -25.49 -40.28
CA TYR A 108 -18.45 -26.54 -39.46
C TYR A 108 -17.00 -26.24 -39.09
N SER A 109 -16.17 -25.87 -40.07
CA SER A 109 -14.75 -25.52 -39.84
C SER A 109 -14.62 -24.34 -38.88
N VAL A 110 -15.40 -23.27 -39.06
CA VAL A 110 -15.43 -22.10 -38.17
C VAL A 110 -15.85 -22.47 -36.74
N ARG A 111 -16.80 -23.40 -36.57
CA ARG A 111 -17.21 -23.91 -35.25
C ARG A 111 -16.13 -24.76 -34.58
N ARG A 112 -15.36 -25.55 -35.34
CA ARG A 112 -14.19 -26.28 -34.84
C ARG A 112 -13.10 -25.31 -34.37
N ASP A 113 -12.80 -24.30 -35.17
CA ASP A 113 -11.74 -23.33 -34.90
C ASP A 113 -12.10 -22.45 -33.71
N TYR A 114 -13.36 -22.01 -33.59
CA TYR A 114 -13.86 -21.31 -32.40
C TYR A 114 -13.77 -22.16 -31.12
N ARG A 115 -14.13 -23.45 -31.16
CA ARG A 115 -13.98 -24.36 -30.01
C ARG A 115 -12.49 -24.50 -29.60
N SER A 116 -11.59 -24.62 -30.58
CA SER A 116 -10.14 -24.65 -30.37
C SER A 116 -9.63 -23.35 -29.74
N PHE A 117 -10.07 -22.19 -30.25
CA PHE A 117 -9.76 -20.87 -29.70
C PHE A 117 -10.22 -20.72 -28.25
N ILE A 118 -11.48 -21.08 -27.92
CA ILE A 118 -12.01 -20.99 -26.55
C ILE A 118 -11.27 -21.92 -25.60
N HIS A 119 -10.87 -23.12 -26.03
CA HIS A 119 -10.07 -24.01 -25.20
C HIS A 119 -8.67 -23.43 -24.94
N LYS A 120 -7.94 -23.04 -26.00
CA LYS A 120 -6.59 -22.46 -25.90
C LYS A 120 -6.55 -21.18 -25.08
N SER A 121 -7.51 -20.28 -25.29
CA SER A 121 -7.58 -19.00 -24.56
C SER A 121 -7.93 -19.18 -23.08
N LYS A 122 -8.80 -20.14 -22.71
CA LYS A 122 -9.02 -20.50 -21.30
C LYS A 122 -7.75 -21.04 -20.64
N THR A 123 -7.03 -21.93 -21.31
CA THR A 123 -5.75 -22.47 -20.80
C THR A 123 -4.72 -21.36 -20.61
N LEU A 124 -4.57 -20.47 -21.59
CA LEU A 124 -3.69 -19.30 -21.51
C LEU A 124 -4.06 -18.38 -20.32
N LEU A 125 -5.32 -18.00 -20.19
CA LEU A 125 -5.78 -17.10 -19.12
C LEU A 125 -5.64 -17.73 -17.74
N ASN A 126 -5.91 -19.03 -17.59
CA ASN A 126 -5.67 -19.75 -16.33
C ASN A 126 -4.18 -19.75 -15.95
N ILE A 127 -3.28 -19.96 -16.92
CA ILE A 127 -1.83 -19.88 -16.70
C ILE A 127 -1.44 -18.45 -16.30
N MET A 128 -1.95 -17.41 -16.97
CA MET A 128 -1.67 -16.02 -16.62
C MET A 128 -2.19 -15.65 -15.22
N ILE A 129 -3.39 -16.10 -14.83
CA ILE A 129 -3.94 -15.88 -13.48
C ILE A 129 -3.08 -16.59 -12.43
N PHE A 130 -2.64 -17.82 -12.70
CA PHE A 130 -1.72 -18.55 -11.81
C PHE A 130 -0.38 -17.83 -11.65
N VAL A 131 0.24 -17.40 -12.75
CA VAL A 131 1.50 -16.61 -12.74
C VAL A 131 1.30 -15.30 -11.99
N ASN A 132 0.21 -14.57 -12.22
CA ASN A 132 -0.10 -13.32 -11.50
C ASN A 132 -0.28 -13.56 -10.00
N THR A 133 -0.93 -14.65 -9.61
CA THR A 133 -1.18 -15.00 -8.20
C THR A 133 0.14 -15.37 -7.50
N LEU A 134 0.98 -16.18 -8.16
CA LEU A 134 2.31 -16.51 -7.66
C LEU A 134 3.18 -15.25 -7.53
N TRP A 135 3.19 -14.38 -8.55
CA TRP A 135 3.90 -13.11 -8.54
C TRP A 135 3.43 -12.23 -7.38
N LEU A 136 2.12 -12.03 -7.19
CA LEU A 136 1.56 -11.23 -6.09
C LEU A 136 2.03 -11.74 -4.72
N VAL A 137 1.97 -13.07 -4.50
CA VAL A 137 2.42 -13.70 -3.26
C VAL A 137 3.94 -13.53 -3.07
N THR A 138 4.74 -13.78 -4.10
CA THR A 138 6.20 -13.62 -4.04
C THR A 138 6.61 -12.16 -3.79
N THR A 139 5.99 -11.19 -4.45
CA THR A 139 6.26 -9.77 -4.19
C THR A 139 5.84 -9.41 -2.77
N PHE A 140 4.66 -9.79 -2.30
CA PHE A 140 4.20 -9.52 -0.93
C PHE A 140 5.15 -10.07 0.13
N ILE A 141 5.59 -11.33 -0.04
CA ILE A 141 6.57 -11.97 0.83
C ILE A 141 7.93 -11.24 0.78
N SER A 142 8.39 -10.84 -0.40
CA SER A 142 9.66 -10.11 -0.56
C SER A 142 9.60 -8.68 0.00
N ASP A 143 8.44 -8.03 -0.02
CA ASP A 143 8.32 -6.62 0.40
C ASP A 143 8.25 -6.45 1.91
N PHE A 144 7.66 -7.44 2.61
CA PHE A 144 7.37 -7.33 4.04
C PHE A 144 8.10 -8.34 4.91
N PHE A 145 8.74 -9.38 4.35
CA PHE A 145 9.36 -10.45 5.14
C PHE A 145 10.81 -10.81 4.74
N PHE A 146 11.19 -10.76 3.45
CA PHE A 146 12.52 -11.23 3.01
C PHE A 146 13.18 -10.35 1.94
N ASN A 147 14.44 -9.96 2.16
CA ASN A 147 15.27 -9.27 1.16
C ASN A 147 15.73 -10.23 0.04
N ILE A 148 15.00 -10.28 -1.09
CA ILE A 148 15.38 -11.07 -2.27
C ILE A 148 16.16 -10.17 -3.26
N ASN A 149 17.49 -10.29 -3.27
CA ASN A 149 18.40 -9.37 -3.99
C ASN A 149 18.05 -9.11 -5.47
N PHE A 150 17.57 -10.11 -6.22
CA PHE A 150 17.23 -9.95 -7.65
C PHE A 150 15.93 -9.15 -7.89
N LEU A 151 15.04 -9.09 -6.90
CA LEU A 151 13.72 -8.45 -6.98
C LEU A 151 13.72 -7.01 -6.47
N ARG A 152 14.89 -6.43 -6.20
CA ARG A 152 15.02 -5.13 -5.52
C ARG A 152 14.63 -3.95 -6.40
N SER A 153 13.55 -3.27 -6.01
CA SER A 153 13.29 -1.87 -6.33
C SER A 153 13.74 -0.99 -5.16
N ARG A 154 14.14 0.25 -5.43
CA ARG A 154 14.55 1.26 -4.43
C ARG A 154 13.48 2.34 -4.23
N ILE A 155 12.41 2.31 -5.03
CA ILE A 155 11.25 3.21 -4.92
C ILE A 155 9.96 2.44 -4.60
N THR A 156 10.12 1.25 -4.01
CA THR A 156 9.04 0.30 -3.78
C THR A 156 7.90 0.90 -2.96
N SER A 157 6.68 0.64 -3.41
CA SER A 157 5.42 1.11 -2.83
C SER A 157 4.31 0.11 -3.15
N PHE A 158 3.07 0.38 -2.73
CA PHE A 158 1.91 -0.44 -3.08
C PHE A 158 1.58 -0.54 -4.57
N GLN A 159 2.26 0.24 -5.42
CA GLN A 159 2.05 0.29 -6.86
C GLN A 159 2.19 -1.07 -7.55
N ASP A 160 3.28 -1.81 -7.28
CA ASP A 160 3.57 -3.06 -7.97
C ASP A 160 2.51 -4.12 -7.64
N MET A 161 2.17 -4.28 -6.35
CA MET A 161 1.06 -5.13 -5.88
C MET A 161 -0.26 -4.79 -6.58
N THR A 162 -0.55 -3.50 -6.70
CA THR A 162 -1.82 -3.02 -7.26
C THR A 162 -1.90 -3.30 -8.75
N LEU A 163 -0.81 -3.13 -9.51
CA LEU A 163 -0.74 -3.49 -10.93
C LEU A 163 -0.89 -5.01 -11.14
N ILE A 164 -0.27 -5.84 -10.30
CA ILE A 164 -0.43 -7.30 -10.35
C ILE A 164 -1.88 -7.69 -10.02
N PHE A 165 -2.47 -7.13 -8.95
CA PHE A 165 -3.85 -7.39 -8.56
C PHE A 165 -4.85 -6.99 -9.65
N VAL A 166 -4.68 -5.79 -10.24
CA VAL A 166 -5.49 -5.34 -11.37
C VAL A 166 -5.32 -6.26 -12.59
N SER A 167 -4.12 -6.81 -12.81
CA SER A 167 -3.89 -7.82 -13.86
C SER A 167 -4.61 -9.16 -13.57
N ILE A 168 -4.74 -9.58 -12.30
CA ILE A 168 -5.59 -10.73 -11.92
C ILE A 168 -7.06 -10.44 -12.25
N VAL A 169 -7.57 -9.28 -11.84
CA VAL A 169 -8.96 -8.87 -12.09
C VAL A 169 -9.25 -8.81 -13.60
N ALA A 170 -8.38 -8.18 -14.38
CA ALA A 170 -8.52 -8.09 -15.84
C ALA A 170 -8.54 -9.48 -16.51
N ASN A 171 -7.59 -10.35 -16.19
CA ASN A 171 -7.56 -11.72 -16.76
C ASN A 171 -8.76 -12.56 -16.31
N SER A 172 -9.25 -12.39 -15.08
CA SER A 172 -10.44 -13.10 -14.57
C SER A 172 -11.73 -12.66 -15.29
N LEU A 173 -11.91 -11.37 -15.52
CA LEU A 173 -13.02 -10.84 -16.32
C LEU A 173 -12.95 -11.35 -17.76
N THR A 174 -11.78 -11.32 -18.39
CA THR A 174 -11.60 -11.90 -19.72
C THR A 174 -11.90 -13.40 -19.71
N LEU A 175 -11.47 -14.17 -18.71
CA LEU A 175 -11.73 -15.61 -18.62
C LEU A 175 -13.24 -15.94 -18.50
N TRP A 176 -13.97 -15.23 -17.64
CA TRP A 176 -15.39 -15.51 -17.39
C TRP A 176 -16.29 -15.13 -18.56
N PHE A 177 -15.96 -14.04 -19.27
CA PHE A 177 -16.79 -13.47 -20.33
C PHE A 177 -16.26 -13.70 -21.76
N ASN A 178 -15.17 -14.46 -21.96
CA ASN A 178 -14.68 -14.88 -23.27
C ASN A 178 -15.63 -15.91 -23.92
N LYS A 179 -16.70 -15.41 -24.55
CA LYS A 179 -17.68 -16.12 -25.38
C LYS A 179 -18.26 -15.13 -26.40
N MET A 180 -18.62 -15.58 -27.60
CA MET A 180 -19.16 -14.70 -28.66
C MET A 180 -20.40 -13.88 -28.25
N GLY A 181 -21.33 -14.47 -27.50
CA GLY A 181 -22.55 -13.79 -27.03
C GLY A 181 -22.32 -12.63 -26.06
N PHE A 182 -21.08 -12.42 -25.60
CA PHE A 182 -20.68 -11.31 -24.72
C PHE A 182 -19.69 -10.34 -25.39
N TYR A 183 -19.51 -10.42 -26.71
CA TYR A 183 -18.65 -9.48 -27.43
C TYR A 183 -19.20 -8.04 -27.36
N SER A 184 -18.30 -7.08 -27.20
CA SER A 184 -18.61 -5.64 -27.20
C SER A 184 -17.42 -4.88 -27.79
N THR A 185 -17.68 -3.99 -28.76
CA THR A 185 -16.65 -3.15 -29.40
C THR A 185 -16.00 -2.20 -28.40
N LEU A 186 -16.80 -1.60 -27.52
CA LEU A 186 -16.35 -0.73 -26.44
C LEU A 186 -15.37 -1.46 -25.52
N ASP A 187 -15.62 -2.73 -25.23
CA ASP A 187 -14.76 -3.56 -24.38
C ASP A 187 -13.36 -3.80 -24.98
N GLN A 188 -13.27 -3.87 -26.31
CA GLN A 188 -12.01 -3.95 -27.04
C GLN A 188 -11.25 -2.61 -26.99
N PHE A 189 -11.94 -1.49 -27.23
CA PHE A 189 -11.36 -0.14 -27.08
C PHE A 189 -10.84 0.11 -25.66
N LEU A 190 -11.60 -0.28 -24.62
CA LEU A 190 -11.14 -0.15 -23.23
C LEU A 190 -9.84 -0.93 -22.97
N ASN A 191 -9.71 -2.16 -23.48
CA ASN A 191 -8.48 -2.94 -23.34
C ASN A 191 -7.28 -2.27 -24.05
N VAL A 192 -7.48 -1.69 -25.24
CA VAL A 192 -6.43 -0.92 -25.94
C VAL A 192 -6.03 0.34 -25.16
N ILE A 193 -6.99 1.10 -24.62
CA ILE A 193 -6.72 2.28 -23.81
C ILE A 193 -5.96 1.92 -22.53
N LEU A 194 -6.35 0.85 -21.83
CA LEU A 194 -5.68 0.36 -20.62
C LEU A 194 -4.24 -0.09 -20.90
N PHE A 195 -4.01 -0.76 -22.03
CA PHE A 195 -2.67 -1.10 -22.53
C PHE A 195 -1.82 0.15 -22.76
N SER A 196 -2.33 1.12 -23.53
CA SER A 196 -1.62 2.38 -23.83
C SER A 196 -1.32 3.20 -22.58
N LEU A 197 -2.28 3.33 -21.65
CA LEU A 197 -2.06 4.02 -20.37
C LEU A 197 -1.00 3.31 -19.52
N THR A 198 -0.97 1.97 -19.50
CA THR A 198 0.04 1.22 -18.75
C THR A 198 1.45 1.47 -19.29
N LEU A 199 1.64 1.45 -20.61
CA LEU A 199 2.92 1.79 -21.25
C LEU A 199 3.30 3.26 -21.09
N PHE A 200 2.34 4.18 -21.13
CA PHE A 200 2.57 5.60 -20.90
C PHE A 200 3.05 5.89 -19.48
N ASN A 201 2.49 5.21 -18.47
CA ASN A 201 3.00 5.29 -17.09
C ASN A 201 4.44 4.77 -16.96
N LEU A 202 4.78 3.67 -17.63
CA LEU A 202 6.17 3.18 -17.66
C LEU A 202 7.10 4.21 -18.32
N LEU A 203 6.69 4.80 -19.45
CA LEU A 203 7.45 5.84 -20.13
C LEU A 203 7.72 7.05 -19.22
N ILE A 204 6.70 7.58 -18.53
CA ILE A 204 6.84 8.68 -17.58
C ILE A 204 7.89 8.36 -16.50
N ASN A 205 7.80 7.18 -15.89
CA ASN A 205 8.75 6.74 -14.86
C ASN A 205 10.19 6.60 -15.38
N LEU A 206 10.36 6.25 -16.67
CA LEU A 206 11.68 6.16 -17.32
C LEU A 206 12.23 7.52 -17.78
N LEU A 207 11.40 8.54 -17.98
CA LEU A 207 11.86 9.89 -18.34
C LEU A 207 12.59 10.58 -17.17
N VAL A 208 12.09 10.43 -15.94
CA VAL A 208 12.67 11.07 -14.75
C VAL A 208 13.87 10.28 -14.22
N THR A 209 15.07 10.88 -14.30
CA THR A 209 16.33 10.22 -13.88
C THR A 209 16.29 9.64 -12.46
N TYR A 210 15.71 10.36 -11.49
CA TYR A 210 15.58 9.88 -10.10
C TYR A 210 14.81 8.56 -10.02
N ILE A 211 13.70 8.44 -10.76
CA ILE A 211 12.84 7.26 -10.78
C ILE A 211 13.45 6.14 -11.63
N ARG A 212 13.96 6.46 -12.82
CA ARG A 212 14.63 5.49 -13.72
C ARG A 212 15.77 4.73 -13.04
N GLN A 213 16.52 5.38 -12.15
CA GLN A 213 17.61 4.76 -11.40
C GLN A 213 17.14 3.88 -10.21
N ARG A 214 15.86 3.95 -9.83
CA ARG A 214 15.31 3.33 -8.61
C ARG A 214 14.18 2.33 -8.84
N ILE A 215 13.46 2.40 -9.95
CA ILE A 215 12.36 1.47 -10.31
C ILE A 215 12.81 -0.01 -10.37
N GLY A 216 14.09 -0.24 -10.66
CA GLY A 216 14.66 -1.59 -10.76
C GLY A 216 14.10 -2.40 -11.94
N LEU A 217 14.60 -3.63 -12.10
CA LEU A 217 14.10 -4.54 -13.13
C LEU A 217 12.66 -4.99 -12.83
N LEU A 218 12.35 -5.26 -11.55
CA LEU A 218 11.03 -5.75 -11.14
C LEU A 218 9.89 -4.77 -11.47
N GLY A 219 10.06 -3.47 -11.19
CA GLY A 219 9.04 -2.47 -11.49
C GLY A 219 8.77 -2.38 -12.99
N VAL A 220 9.83 -2.33 -13.81
CA VAL A 220 9.72 -2.33 -15.28
C VAL A 220 9.02 -3.59 -15.78
N CYS A 221 9.40 -4.77 -15.30
CA CYS A 221 8.76 -6.04 -15.65
C CYS A 221 7.28 -6.07 -15.24
N THR A 222 6.92 -5.52 -14.06
CA THR A 222 5.54 -5.45 -13.58
C THR A 222 4.66 -4.58 -14.50
N TYR A 223 5.17 -3.42 -14.93
CA TYR A 223 4.48 -2.58 -15.92
C TYR A 223 4.32 -3.26 -17.28
N LEU A 224 5.38 -3.87 -17.81
CA LEU A 224 5.34 -4.59 -19.09
C LEU A 224 4.38 -5.78 -19.02
N TRP A 225 4.34 -6.50 -17.91
CA TRP A 225 3.46 -7.65 -17.71
C TRP A 225 1.97 -7.25 -17.55
N ALA A 226 1.69 -6.14 -16.86
CA ALA A 226 0.36 -5.54 -16.83
C ALA A 226 -0.09 -5.09 -18.24
N ALA A 227 0.81 -4.50 -19.03
CA ALA A 227 0.53 -4.17 -20.43
C ALA A 227 0.23 -5.44 -21.26
N VAL A 228 1.03 -6.51 -21.13
CA VAL A 228 0.78 -7.80 -21.78
C VAL A 228 -0.60 -8.37 -21.42
N THR A 229 -1.05 -8.23 -20.16
CA THR A 229 -2.39 -8.65 -19.72
C THR A 229 -3.51 -7.92 -20.49
N PHE A 230 -3.40 -6.61 -20.68
CA PHE A 230 -4.37 -5.84 -21.48
C PHE A 230 -4.27 -6.13 -22.98
N ALA A 231 -3.05 -6.32 -23.51
CA ALA A 231 -2.82 -6.67 -24.91
C ALA A 231 -3.41 -8.05 -25.26
N VAL A 232 -3.19 -9.08 -24.43
CA VAL A 232 -3.81 -10.40 -24.59
C VAL A 232 -5.33 -10.27 -24.54
N SER A 233 -5.88 -9.49 -23.60
CA SER A 233 -7.32 -9.27 -23.52
C SER A 233 -7.90 -8.57 -24.77
N ALA A 234 -7.20 -7.58 -25.33
CA ALA A 234 -7.57 -6.93 -26.59
C ALA A 234 -7.53 -7.88 -27.79
N VAL A 235 -6.48 -8.71 -27.90
CA VAL A 235 -6.33 -9.72 -28.96
C VAL A 235 -7.42 -10.79 -28.86
N LEU A 236 -7.80 -11.22 -27.65
CA LEU A 236 -8.90 -12.16 -27.46
C LEU A 236 -10.25 -11.54 -27.85
N ASP A 237 -10.52 -10.29 -27.48
CA ASP A 237 -11.73 -9.56 -27.90
C ASP A 237 -11.76 -9.38 -29.45
N GLN A 238 -10.62 -9.10 -30.10
CA GLN A 238 -10.53 -9.01 -31.56
C GLN A 238 -10.77 -10.36 -32.28
N ASN A 239 -10.28 -11.46 -31.71
CA ASN A 239 -10.57 -12.80 -32.25
C ASN A 239 -12.06 -13.16 -32.08
N LEU A 240 -12.71 -12.73 -30.99
CA LEU A 240 -14.15 -12.89 -30.81
C LEU A 240 -14.95 -12.12 -31.87
N LEU A 241 -14.53 -10.89 -32.24
CA LEU A 241 -15.12 -10.16 -33.35
C LEU A 241 -15.01 -10.95 -34.67
N TYR A 242 -13.82 -11.45 -35.01
CA TYR A 242 -13.59 -12.24 -36.22
C TYR A 242 -14.54 -13.45 -36.31
N PHE A 243 -14.68 -14.21 -35.23
CA PHE A 243 -15.62 -15.34 -35.21
C PHE A 243 -17.08 -14.87 -35.32
N ASN A 244 -17.47 -13.79 -34.63
CA ASN A 244 -18.83 -13.25 -34.68
C ASN A 244 -19.24 -12.85 -36.10
N THR A 245 -18.39 -12.09 -36.80
CA THR A 245 -18.62 -11.71 -38.21
C THR A 245 -18.75 -12.95 -39.11
N LYS A 246 -17.93 -13.98 -38.89
CA LYS A 246 -17.94 -15.20 -39.70
C LYS A 246 -19.14 -16.13 -39.43
N PHE A 247 -19.79 -16.03 -38.27
CA PHE A 247 -21.07 -16.70 -38.00
C PHE A 247 -22.30 -15.90 -38.46
N HIS A 248 -22.17 -14.59 -38.66
CA HIS A 248 -23.26 -13.70 -39.04
C HIS A 248 -22.87 -12.77 -40.22
N PRO A 249 -22.53 -13.31 -41.41
CA PRO A 249 -22.03 -12.52 -42.53
C PRO A 249 -23.02 -11.43 -43.00
N ASN A 250 -24.32 -11.74 -43.03
CA ASN A 250 -25.36 -10.81 -43.45
C ASN A 250 -25.52 -9.58 -42.53
N ASN A 251 -24.97 -9.59 -41.31
CA ASN A 251 -25.06 -8.43 -40.40
C ASN A 251 -24.07 -7.31 -40.76
N TYR A 252 -23.10 -7.58 -41.65
CA TYR A 252 -22.08 -6.60 -42.07
C TYR A 252 -22.12 -6.29 -43.58
N ALA A 253 -22.56 -7.22 -44.43
CA ALA A 253 -22.69 -6.98 -45.87
C ALA A 253 -23.64 -5.80 -46.20
N ASP A 254 -24.73 -5.64 -45.43
CA ASP A 254 -25.67 -4.52 -45.58
C ASP A 254 -25.02 -3.15 -45.30
N SER A 255 -23.87 -3.07 -44.63
CA SER A 255 -23.20 -1.81 -44.28
C SER A 255 -22.21 -1.28 -45.33
N GLU A 256 -21.76 -2.13 -46.26
CA GLU A 256 -20.98 -1.69 -47.43
C GLU A 256 -21.91 -1.38 -48.63
N ALA A 257 -23.05 -2.06 -48.73
CA ALA A 257 -24.03 -1.85 -49.81
C ALA A 257 -24.70 -0.45 -49.81
N ASP A 258 -24.79 0.22 -48.66
CA ASP A 258 -25.42 1.55 -48.54
C ASP A 258 -24.63 2.70 -49.20
N ASN A 259 -23.41 2.46 -49.72
CA ASN A 259 -22.61 3.49 -50.41
C ASN A 259 -22.66 3.42 -51.95
N ASP A 260 -23.09 2.30 -52.54
CA ASP A 260 -23.01 2.04 -53.99
C ASP A 260 -24.28 1.35 -54.55
N ASP A 261 -25.47 1.95 -54.39
CA ASP A 261 -26.45 1.89 -55.50
C ASP A 261 -27.43 3.07 -55.57
N LEU A 262 -27.62 3.57 -56.79
CA LEU A 262 -28.57 4.62 -57.16
C LEU A 262 -29.80 3.99 -57.85
N SER A 263 -30.49 3.08 -57.17
CA SER A 263 -31.66 2.40 -57.73
C SER A 263 -32.90 2.46 -56.82
N ALA A 264 -33.85 3.35 -57.18
CA ALA A 264 -35.07 3.55 -56.42
C ALA A 264 -36.12 2.46 -56.69
N HIS A 265 -36.24 1.49 -55.78
CA HIS A 265 -37.39 0.58 -55.73
C HIS A 265 -38.34 0.95 -54.56
N PRO A 266 -39.53 1.52 -54.85
CA PRO A 266 -40.56 1.69 -53.83
C PRO A 266 -41.24 0.35 -53.52
N ASN A 267 -41.56 0.11 -52.25
CA ASN A 267 -42.27 -1.06 -51.68
C ASN A 267 -41.40 -2.27 -51.28
N GLY A 268 -40.34 -2.04 -50.51
CA GLY A 268 -39.79 -3.03 -49.57
C GLY A 268 -40.10 -2.62 -48.11
N PRO A 269 -40.35 -3.57 -47.18
CA PRO A 269 -40.62 -3.21 -45.78
C PRO A 269 -39.38 -2.62 -45.11
N ALA A 270 -39.58 -1.51 -44.39
CA ALA A 270 -38.56 -0.62 -43.84
C ALA A 270 -37.46 -1.31 -42.99
N HIS A 271 -36.26 -0.72 -43.05
CA HIS A 271 -35.10 -0.88 -42.16
C HIS A 271 -35.25 -1.93 -41.05
N LYS A 272 -34.79 -3.14 -41.34
CA LYS A 272 -34.64 -4.19 -40.32
C LYS A 272 -33.34 -4.00 -39.55
N GLY A 273 -33.28 -2.92 -38.77
CA GLY A 273 -32.11 -2.54 -37.98
C GLY A 273 -31.54 -3.72 -37.18
N ILE A 274 -30.21 -3.86 -37.23
CA ILE A 274 -29.43 -5.01 -36.76
C ILE A 274 -29.83 -5.39 -35.33
N SER A 275 -30.66 -6.44 -35.22
CA SER A 275 -31.17 -6.90 -33.94
C SER A 275 -30.24 -7.96 -33.36
N ASN A 276 -29.16 -7.50 -32.71
CA ASN A 276 -28.42 -8.32 -31.75
C ASN A 276 -29.37 -8.64 -30.58
N ARG A 277 -30.16 -9.71 -30.73
CA ARG A 277 -31.11 -10.20 -29.72
C ARG A 277 -30.37 -10.92 -28.59
N HIS A 278 -29.58 -10.16 -27.84
CA HIS A 278 -29.04 -10.61 -26.57
C HIS A 278 -30.19 -10.90 -25.60
N THR A 279 -30.10 -12.02 -24.91
CA THR A 279 -30.92 -12.32 -23.73
C THR A 279 -30.68 -11.28 -22.64
N ILE A 280 -31.64 -11.11 -21.71
CA ILE A 280 -31.46 -10.21 -20.55
C ILE A 280 -30.20 -10.61 -19.75
N THR A 281 -29.92 -11.91 -19.63
CA THR A 281 -28.71 -12.45 -19.00
C THR A 281 -27.42 -12.08 -19.72
N GLU A 282 -27.42 -11.97 -21.05
CA GLU A 282 -26.26 -11.48 -21.82
C GLU A 282 -26.09 -9.97 -21.65
N TRP A 283 -27.17 -9.18 -21.72
CA TRP A 283 -27.12 -7.74 -21.44
C TRP A 283 -26.57 -7.42 -20.05
N VAL A 284 -27.01 -8.14 -19.00
CA VAL A 284 -26.48 -7.98 -17.64
C VAL A 284 -25.00 -8.39 -17.57
N SER A 285 -24.59 -9.46 -18.25
CA SER A 285 -23.21 -9.94 -18.28
C SER A 285 -22.26 -8.95 -18.97
N ILE A 286 -22.65 -8.44 -20.15
CA ILE A 286 -21.92 -7.40 -20.90
C ILE A 286 -21.86 -6.12 -20.07
N GLY A 287 -23.00 -5.65 -19.56
CA GLY A 287 -23.10 -4.45 -18.74
C GLY A 287 -22.20 -4.52 -17.50
N PHE A 288 -22.17 -5.65 -16.79
CA PHE A 288 -21.25 -5.86 -15.67
C PHE A 288 -19.78 -5.80 -16.10
N ARG A 289 -19.38 -6.55 -17.14
CA ARG A 289 -17.99 -6.56 -17.64
C ARG A 289 -17.52 -5.16 -18.06
N THR A 290 -18.32 -4.47 -18.86
CA THR A 290 -18.07 -3.10 -19.30
C THR A 290 -18.01 -2.12 -18.13
N THR A 291 -18.89 -2.26 -17.12
CA THR A 291 -18.86 -1.42 -15.91
C THR A 291 -17.57 -1.60 -15.14
N VAL A 292 -17.12 -2.84 -14.92
CA VAL A 292 -15.85 -3.09 -14.19
C VAL A 292 -14.65 -2.61 -15.01
N LYS A 293 -14.61 -2.80 -16.34
CA LYS A 293 -13.58 -2.20 -17.20
C LYS A 293 -13.62 -0.66 -17.18
N GLY A 294 -14.79 -0.05 -17.08
CA GLY A 294 -14.96 1.40 -16.90
C GLY A 294 -14.40 1.90 -15.57
N VAL A 295 -14.64 1.17 -14.47
CA VAL A 295 -14.03 1.45 -13.16
C VAL A 295 -12.50 1.29 -13.23
N LEU A 296 -11.99 0.28 -13.93
CA LEU A 296 -10.55 0.13 -14.18
C LEU A 296 -9.98 1.30 -15.00
N LEU A 297 -10.70 1.81 -16.00
CA LEU A 297 -10.28 3.00 -16.75
C LEU A 297 -10.20 4.24 -15.84
N VAL A 298 -11.21 4.49 -15.00
CA VAL A 298 -11.20 5.61 -14.04
C VAL A 298 -10.02 5.46 -13.07
N PHE A 299 -9.78 4.25 -12.56
CA PHE A 299 -8.59 3.95 -11.74
C PHE A 299 -7.29 4.27 -12.50
N PHE A 300 -7.13 3.82 -13.75
CA PHE A 300 -5.92 4.07 -14.54
C PHE A 300 -5.72 5.55 -14.87
N VAL A 301 -6.78 6.33 -15.10
CA VAL A 301 -6.69 7.79 -15.29
C VAL A 301 -6.14 8.45 -14.03
N LEU A 302 -6.71 8.16 -12.86
CA LEU A 302 -6.24 8.72 -11.58
C LEU A 302 -4.82 8.23 -11.22
N PHE A 303 -4.52 6.96 -11.47
CA PHE A 303 -3.17 6.38 -11.33
C PHE A 303 -2.15 7.09 -12.23
N THR A 304 -2.55 7.43 -13.47
CA THR A 304 -1.71 8.19 -14.41
C THR A 304 -1.48 9.62 -13.94
N MET A 305 -2.53 10.31 -13.46
CA MET A 305 -2.39 11.64 -12.85
C MET A 305 -1.46 11.61 -11.62
N ASN A 306 -1.51 10.55 -10.81
CA ASN A 306 -0.64 10.38 -9.65
C ASN A 306 0.83 10.12 -10.05
N ASN A 307 1.07 9.27 -11.06
CA ASN A 307 2.40 9.04 -11.63
C ASN A 307 3.00 10.31 -12.24
N ILE A 308 2.21 11.10 -12.98
CA ILE A 308 2.63 12.40 -13.52
C ILE A 308 3.01 13.36 -12.38
N LEU A 309 2.15 13.52 -11.37
CA LEU A 309 2.39 14.42 -10.25
C LEU A 309 3.67 14.05 -9.49
N PHE A 310 3.82 12.77 -9.12
CA PHE A 310 5.01 12.27 -8.43
C PHE A 310 6.29 12.41 -9.27
N SER A 311 6.19 12.22 -10.59
CA SER A 311 7.31 12.38 -11.53
C SER A 311 7.73 13.85 -11.66
N LEU A 312 6.78 14.77 -11.78
CA LEU A 312 7.04 16.22 -11.79
C LEU A 312 7.66 16.68 -10.46
N ASP A 313 7.09 16.25 -9.33
CA ASP A 313 7.60 16.61 -8.00
C ASP A 313 9.01 16.09 -7.78
N SER A 314 9.26 14.81 -8.10
CA SER A 314 10.59 14.21 -8.04
C SER A 314 11.57 14.99 -8.92
N ALA A 315 11.22 15.25 -10.19
CA ALA A 315 12.09 15.99 -11.11
C ALA A 315 12.41 17.42 -10.63
N ILE A 316 11.44 18.13 -10.04
CA ILE A 316 11.63 19.48 -9.49
C ILE A 316 12.52 19.44 -8.25
N THR A 317 12.25 18.55 -7.28
CA THR A 317 13.02 18.47 -6.04
C THR A 317 14.43 17.93 -6.21
N THR A 318 14.66 17.00 -7.15
CA THR A 318 16.00 16.40 -7.35
C THR A 318 16.93 17.23 -8.22
N LYS A 319 16.40 18.24 -8.94
CA LYS A 319 17.17 19.06 -9.90
C LYS A 319 18.40 19.72 -9.29
N GLN A 320 18.36 20.07 -8.00
CA GLN A 320 19.42 20.79 -7.30
C GLN A 320 20.43 19.87 -6.58
N ILE A 321 20.07 18.61 -6.32
CA ILE A 321 20.86 17.67 -5.49
C ILE A 321 22.16 17.24 -6.20
N ALA A 322 22.21 17.31 -7.53
CA ALA A 322 23.41 17.00 -8.30
C ALA A 322 24.37 18.19 -8.49
N GLN A 323 24.08 19.38 -7.94
CA GLN A 323 24.84 20.61 -8.25
C GLN A 323 25.70 21.17 -7.11
N VAL A 324 25.59 20.64 -5.88
CA VAL A 324 26.56 21.00 -4.84
C VAL A 324 27.82 20.17 -5.03
N SER A 325 28.87 20.82 -5.55
CA SER A 325 30.18 20.21 -5.74
C SER A 325 30.80 19.75 -4.43
N THR A 326 31.70 18.77 -4.52
CA THR A 326 32.56 18.28 -3.42
C THR A 326 33.64 19.30 -3.01
N GLU A 327 33.28 20.58 -2.97
CA GLU A 327 34.12 21.66 -2.48
C GLU A 327 33.88 21.83 -0.99
N ALA A 328 34.94 21.72 -0.18
CA ALA A 328 34.89 21.75 1.27
C ALA A 328 34.34 23.06 1.89
N ASN A 329 34.02 24.05 1.06
CA ASN A 329 33.58 25.39 1.46
C ASN A 329 32.11 25.68 1.08
N ALA A 330 31.35 24.69 0.57
CA ALA A 330 29.95 24.89 0.24
C ALA A 330 29.09 25.06 1.52
N ALA A 331 28.38 26.19 1.64
CA ALA A 331 27.55 26.51 2.81
C ALA A 331 26.39 25.51 3.06
N THR A 332 26.03 24.72 2.04
CA THR A 332 25.03 23.64 2.14
C THR A 332 25.51 22.43 1.36
N TYR A 333 25.49 21.25 1.97
CA TYR A 333 25.74 19.95 1.35
C TYR A 333 24.41 19.20 1.17
N ASP A 334 24.15 18.61 0.00
CA ASP A 334 22.86 17.98 -0.32
C ASP A 334 23.12 16.81 -1.29
N ALA A 335 23.02 15.56 -0.83
CA ALA A 335 23.51 14.39 -1.58
C ALA A 335 22.78 13.08 -1.26
N PHE A 336 22.91 12.09 -2.15
CA PHE A 336 22.47 10.71 -1.94
C PHE A 336 23.67 9.82 -1.64
N HIS A 337 23.61 9.04 -0.56
CA HIS A 337 24.66 8.12 -0.12
C HIS A 337 24.14 6.71 0.06
N TRP A 338 24.98 5.70 -0.15
CA TRP A 338 24.59 4.32 0.10
C TRP A 338 24.54 4.01 1.60
N ALA A 339 23.52 3.26 2.02
CA ALA A 339 23.33 2.87 3.41
C ALA A 339 24.33 1.81 3.91
N ASP A 340 24.96 1.07 3.00
CA ASP A 340 25.86 -0.04 3.28
C ASP A 340 26.83 -0.30 2.11
N ALA A 341 27.85 -1.12 2.38
CA ALA A 341 28.85 -1.52 1.39
C ALA A 341 28.28 -2.41 0.27
N ASP A 342 27.12 -3.04 0.49
CA ASP A 342 26.40 -3.84 -0.50
C ASP A 342 25.50 -2.99 -1.41
N HIS A 343 25.50 -1.66 -1.23
CA HIS A 343 24.74 -0.67 -1.99
C HIS A 343 23.23 -1.03 -2.10
N THR A 344 22.60 -1.35 -0.96
CA THR A 344 21.23 -1.86 -0.95
C THR A 344 20.19 -0.77 -1.21
N TYR A 345 20.31 0.37 -0.55
CA TYR A 345 19.45 1.55 -0.72
C TYR A 345 20.22 2.84 -0.41
N GLN A 346 19.72 3.98 -0.90
CA GLN A 346 20.31 5.30 -0.65
C GLN A 346 19.53 6.15 0.35
N ILE A 347 20.24 6.85 1.22
CA ILE A 347 19.70 7.88 2.13
C ILE A 347 20.00 9.25 1.53
N HIS A 348 19.00 10.13 1.60
CA HIS A 348 19.15 11.56 1.31
C HIS A 348 19.66 12.27 2.57
N LEU A 349 20.89 12.79 2.50
CA LEU A 349 21.54 13.54 3.56
C LEU A 349 21.68 15.01 3.13
N LYS A 350 21.39 15.92 4.05
CA LYS A 350 21.57 17.34 3.85
C LYS A 350 22.20 18.01 5.07
N CYS A 351 23.30 18.73 4.86
CA CYS A 351 24.00 19.45 5.91
C CYS A 351 24.18 20.93 5.56
N TYR A 352 24.43 21.74 6.57
CA TYR A 352 24.59 23.19 6.48
C TYR A 352 25.80 23.61 7.32
N GLY A 353 26.57 24.57 6.81
CA GLY A 353 27.88 24.94 7.37
C GLY A 353 28.99 23.94 7.02
N ASP A 354 30.20 24.24 7.47
CA ASP A 354 31.41 23.44 7.18
C ASP A 354 31.49 22.17 8.04
N VAL A 355 30.84 21.12 7.54
CA VAL A 355 30.86 19.76 8.12
C VAL A 355 32.08 18.92 7.70
N PHE A 356 33.04 19.49 6.96
CA PHE A 356 34.18 18.76 6.38
C PHE A 356 35.55 19.19 6.90
N SER A 357 35.71 20.40 7.48
CA SER A 357 37.00 20.87 8.01
C SER A 357 37.55 19.93 9.07
N LYS A 358 38.76 19.45 8.78
CA LYS A 358 39.61 18.60 9.64
C LYS A 358 40.54 19.41 10.54
N ASP A 359 40.33 20.71 10.69
CA ASP A 359 41.16 21.52 11.58
C ASP A 359 40.82 21.17 13.03
N ASP A 360 41.59 20.24 13.57
CA ASP A 360 41.67 19.81 14.98
C ASP A 360 42.30 20.90 15.88
N SER A 361 42.55 22.10 15.35
CA SER A 361 43.33 23.19 15.96
C SER A 361 42.50 24.26 16.67
N GLU A 362 41.18 24.13 16.72
CA GLU A 362 40.28 25.06 17.43
C GLU A 362 39.62 24.34 18.62
N GLU A 363 40.08 24.65 19.83
CA GLU A 363 39.54 24.25 21.15
C GLU A 363 38.08 24.73 21.40
N ASN A 364 37.41 25.27 20.36
CA ASN A 364 36.16 26.03 20.44
C ASN A 364 35.13 25.68 19.34
N LYS A 365 35.35 24.66 18.51
CA LYS A 365 34.40 24.25 17.46
C LYS A 365 33.14 23.57 18.04
N GLN A 366 31.99 24.24 17.94
CA GLN A 366 30.67 23.69 18.26
C GLN A 366 30.42 22.32 17.58
N PRO A 367 29.86 21.31 18.28
CA PRO A 367 29.54 20.01 17.69
C PRO A 367 28.51 20.11 16.54
N ILE A 368 28.56 19.16 15.61
CA ILE A 368 27.60 19.11 14.49
C ILE A 368 26.25 18.62 15.02
N VAL A 369 25.21 19.46 14.90
CA VAL A 369 23.85 19.08 15.32
C VAL A 369 23.26 18.09 14.31
N LEU A 370 23.02 16.85 14.73
CA LEU A 370 22.44 15.79 13.90
C LEU A 370 20.98 15.57 14.28
N PHE A 371 20.06 16.02 13.44
CA PHE A 371 18.62 16.01 13.73
C PHE A 371 17.91 14.77 13.15
N GLU A 372 17.10 14.12 13.99
CA GLU A 372 16.15 13.07 13.65
C GLU A 372 14.70 13.57 13.79
N HIS A 373 13.90 13.32 12.77
CA HIS A 373 12.56 13.85 12.58
C HIS A 373 11.47 12.97 13.20
N GLY A 374 10.24 13.47 13.29
CA GLY A 374 9.12 12.77 13.92
C GLY A 374 8.58 11.62 13.08
N GLY A 375 7.68 10.82 13.64
CA GLY A 375 7.15 9.62 13.01
C GLY A 375 6.24 9.88 11.81
N ALA A 376 5.60 11.06 11.75
CA ALA A 376 4.68 11.47 10.69
C ALA A 376 5.12 12.74 9.93
N ASP A 377 6.35 13.22 10.15
CA ASP A 377 6.94 14.36 9.46
C ASP A 377 8.36 14.07 8.96
N THR A 378 9.04 15.11 8.49
CA THR A 378 10.39 15.14 7.94
C THR A 378 11.16 16.32 8.53
N ALA A 379 12.46 16.38 8.30
CA ALA A 379 13.27 17.51 8.74
C ALA A 379 12.83 18.85 8.11
N PHE A 380 12.17 18.83 6.95
CA PHE A 380 11.57 20.00 6.32
C PHE A 380 10.49 20.68 7.18
N LEU A 381 9.80 19.93 8.05
CA LEU A 381 8.81 20.47 8.99
C LEU A 381 9.41 20.62 10.40
N SER A 382 9.89 19.52 10.98
CA SER A 382 10.29 19.47 12.40
C SER A 382 11.70 19.99 12.69
N GLY A 383 12.55 20.15 11.66
CA GLY A 383 13.91 20.72 11.79
C GLY A 383 13.98 22.24 11.63
N THR A 384 12.86 22.91 11.33
CA THR A 384 12.79 24.35 11.02
C THR A 384 13.36 25.26 12.12
N TRP A 385 13.14 24.93 13.39
CA TRP A 385 13.67 25.67 14.54
C TRP A 385 15.20 25.61 14.68
N ILE A 386 15.85 24.55 14.18
CA ILE A 386 17.32 24.42 14.11
C ILE A 386 17.85 25.24 12.93
N GLN A 387 17.15 25.20 11.79
CA GLN A 387 17.46 26.05 10.64
C GLN A 387 17.41 27.55 11.00
N GLU A 388 16.45 27.97 11.83
CA GLU A 388 16.43 29.33 12.38
C GLU A 388 17.69 29.67 13.19
N LEU A 389 18.15 28.76 14.06
CA LEU A 389 19.39 28.97 14.82
C LEU A 389 20.62 29.05 13.93
N TYR A 390 20.65 28.29 12.83
CA TYR A 390 21.72 28.37 11.83
C TYR A 390 21.74 29.73 11.12
N HIS A 391 20.58 30.23 10.64
CA HIS A 391 20.50 31.57 10.04
C HIS A 391 20.79 32.72 11.01
N LEU A 392 20.67 32.48 12.32
CA LEU A 392 21.06 33.39 13.39
C LEU A 392 22.52 33.24 13.84
N ASN A 393 23.32 32.35 13.23
CA ASN A 393 24.69 31.99 13.64
C ASN A 393 24.81 31.54 15.11
N ARG A 394 23.77 30.89 15.66
CA ARG A 394 23.77 30.21 16.98
C ARG A 394 23.93 28.69 16.84
N VAL A 395 23.82 28.16 15.63
CA VAL A 395 24.23 26.80 15.28
C VAL A 395 25.07 26.91 14.03
N HIS A 396 26.39 26.75 14.14
CA HIS A 396 27.30 26.88 13.00
C HIS A 396 27.15 25.72 11.99
N ARG A 397 26.78 24.53 12.47
CA ARG A 397 26.79 23.29 11.69
C ARG A 397 25.66 22.35 12.09
N TYR A 398 24.85 21.94 11.13
CA TYR A 398 23.84 20.91 11.36
C TYR A 398 23.61 20.02 10.14
N CYS A 399 23.23 18.77 10.39
CA CYS A 399 22.87 17.78 9.41
C CYS A 399 21.45 17.27 9.70
N VAL A 400 20.69 17.07 8.63
CA VAL A 400 19.38 16.42 8.62
C VAL A 400 19.42 15.31 7.58
N TYR A 401 18.68 14.24 7.81
CA TYR A 401 18.47 13.20 6.82
C TYR A 401 17.02 12.75 6.87
N GLU A 402 16.53 12.20 5.76
CA GLU A 402 15.22 11.58 5.72
C GLU A 402 15.39 10.08 5.93
N ARG A 403 14.67 9.49 6.89
CA ARG A 403 14.70 8.04 7.10
C ARG A 403 14.30 7.29 5.81
N PRO A 404 14.78 6.06 5.58
CA PRO A 404 14.41 5.28 4.41
C PRO A 404 12.88 5.15 4.26
N GLY A 405 12.37 5.44 3.06
CA GLY A 405 10.95 5.54 2.72
C GLY A 405 10.31 6.92 2.91
N TYR A 406 11.00 7.89 3.51
CA TYR A 406 10.55 9.28 3.67
C TYR A 406 11.22 10.17 2.62
N GLY A 407 10.66 11.36 2.37
CA GLY A 407 11.27 12.38 1.51
C GLY A 407 11.78 11.84 0.17
N LEU A 408 13.07 12.04 -0.12
CA LEU A 408 13.75 11.46 -1.28
C LEU A 408 14.61 10.22 -0.98
N SER A 409 14.70 9.77 0.27
CA SER A 409 15.40 8.52 0.62
C SER A 409 14.70 7.30 0.02
N ASP A 410 15.49 6.29 -0.34
CA ASP A 410 15.01 5.06 -0.95
C ASP A 410 14.17 4.22 0.03
N SER A 411 13.35 3.31 -0.50
CA SER A 411 12.63 2.33 0.30
C SER A 411 13.58 1.28 0.88
N PRO A 412 13.53 0.99 2.20
CA PRO A 412 14.38 -0.03 2.81
C PRO A 412 13.87 -1.45 2.47
N PRO A 413 14.77 -2.45 2.38
CA PRO A 413 14.42 -3.86 2.34
C PRO A 413 13.87 -4.33 3.69
N ALA A 414 13.10 -5.43 3.69
CA ALA A 414 12.64 -6.09 4.92
C ALA A 414 13.68 -7.11 5.45
N PRO A 415 13.79 -7.31 6.78
CA PRO A 415 13.13 -6.56 7.87
C PRO A 415 13.85 -5.22 8.16
N VAL A 416 13.23 -4.35 8.98
CA VAL A 416 13.84 -3.09 9.44
C VAL A 416 13.81 -2.95 10.96
N SER A 417 14.83 -2.35 11.55
CA SER A 417 14.89 -2.01 12.97
C SER A 417 15.56 -0.67 13.21
N ILE A 418 15.34 -0.07 14.38
CA ILE A 418 16.03 1.17 14.77
C ILE A 418 17.56 0.96 14.76
N ALA A 419 18.06 -0.17 15.27
CA ALA A 419 19.50 -0.46 15.25
C ALA A 419 20.07 -0.57 13.83
N MET A 420 19.32 -1.11 12.87
CA MET A 420 19.73 -1.19 11.46
C MET A 420 19.78 0.19 10.80
N MET A 421 18.80 1.07 11.08
CA MET A 421 18.79 2.43 10.57
C MET A 421 19.92 3.28 11.17
N ALA A 422 20.25 3.08 12.45
CA ALA A 422 21.38 3.73 13.10
C ALA A 422 22.73 3.31 12.49
N ASP A 423 22.90 2.03 12.14
CA ASP A 423 24.11 1.55 11.46
C ASP A 423 24.22 2.10 10.03
N ALA A 424 23.10 2.17 9.31
CA ALA A 424 23.02 2.77 7.98
C ALA A 424 23.39 4.26 7.99
N LEU A 425 22.88 5.03 8.97
CA LEU A 425 23.27 6.43 9.15
C LEU A 425 24.76 6.57 9.50
N LYS A 426 25.29 5.72 10.39
CA LYS A 426 26.73 5.68 10.72
C LYS A 426 27.58 5.43 9.47
N HIS A 427 27.15 4.51 8.61
CA HIS A 427 27.82 4.22 7.34
C HIS A 427 27.80 5.43 6.41
N VAL A 428 26.62 6.02 6.18
CA VAL A 428 26.44 7.22 5.36
C VAL A 428 27.31 8.37 5.83
N LEU A 429 27.30 8.71 7.12
CA LEU A 429 28.08 9.82 7.66
C LEU A 429 29.59 9.56 7.53
N LEU A 430 30.07 8.40 8.00
CA LEU A 430 31.51 8.17 8.19
C LEU A 430 32.24 7.59 6.97
N LYS A 431 31.56 6.82 6.13
CA LYS A 431 32.18 6.11 4.98
C LYS A 431 31.91 6.84 3.67
N GLU A 432 30.65 7.17 3.41
CA GLU A 432 30.22 7.81 2.17
C GLU A 432 30.48 9.31 2.18
N ALA A 433 29.84 10.06 3.09
CA ALA A 433 29.96 11.50 3.21
C ALA A 433 31.28 11.96 3.84
N LYS A 434 31.91 11.11 4.67
CA LYS A 434 33.15 11.39 5.43
C LYS A 434 33.03 12.53 6.44
N ILE A 435 31.80 12.83 6.88
CA ILE A 435 31.49 13.78 7.94
C ILE A 435 31.80 13.10 9.27
N LYS A 436 32.67 13.71 10.07
CA LYS A 436 33.06 13.21 11.40
C LYS A 436 32.51 14.12 12.50
N GLY A 437 32.31 13.54 13.67
CA GLY A 437 31.88 14.27 14.87
C GLY A 437 32.98 15.19 15.46
N PRO A 438 32.77 15.74 16.67
CA PRO A 438 31.68 15.39 17.59
C PRO A 438 30.29 15.82 17.08
N PHE A 439 29.31 14.95 17.29
CA PHE A 439 27.91 15.22 17.01
C PHE A 439 27.16 15.56 18.31
N THR A 440 26.18 16.44 18.21
CA THR A 440 25.09 16.56 19.18
C THR A 440 23.83 16.04 18.53
N THR A 441 23.29 14.92 19.01
CA THR A 441 22.13 14.25 18.41
C THR A 441 20.84 14.86 18.96
N VAL A 442 19.88 15.15 18.08
CA VAL A 442 18.61 15.79 18.46
C VAL A 442 17.48 14.97 17.88
N GLY A 443 16.66 14.33 18.73
CA GLY A 443 15.56 13.49 18.30
C GLY A 443 14.21 14.07 18.67
N TYR A 444 13.34 14.29 17.68
CA TYR A 444 11.95 14.69 17.90
C TYR A 444 10.99 13.49 17.82
N ASP A 445 10.03 13.38 18.74
CA ASP A 445 8.94 12.40 18.68
C ASP A 445 9.48 10.94 18.55
N LEU A 446 9.08 10.15 17.54
CA LEU A 446 9.65 8.83 17.26
C LEU A 446 11.16 8.88 17.01
N GLY A 447 11.66 9.97 16.41
CA GLY A 447 13.09 10.22 16.18
C GLY A 447 13.92 10.16 17.46
N GLY A 448 13.34 10.48 18.62
CA GLY A 448 14.00 10.33 19.92
C GLY A 448 14.43 8.90 20.26
N LEU A 449 13.72 7.88 19.78
CA LEU A 449 14.13 6.46 19.92
C LEU A 449 15.31 6.12 18.98
N PHE A 450 15.33 6.71 17.78
CA PHE A 450 16.44 6.57 16.83
C PHE A 450 17.70 7.25 17.35
N THR A 451 17.58 8.46 17.88
CA THR A 451 18.64 9.25 18.52
C THR A 451 19.25 8.50 19.72
N GLN A 452 18.45 7.86 20.57
CA GLN A 452 18.93 7.03 21.68
C GLN A 452 19.81 5.87 21.18
N VAL A 453 19.31 5.06 20.24
CA VAL A 453 20.05 3.89 19.73
C VAL A 453 21.29 4.30 18.93
N PHE A 454 21.21 5.36 18.13
CA PHE A 454 22.37 5.89 17.41
C PHE A 454 23.45 6.37 18.38
N THR A 455 23.07 7.13 19.41
CA THR A 455 24.02 7.65 20.41
C THR A 455 24.69 6.51 21.19
N ALA A 456 23.92 5.53 21.65
CA ALA A 456 24.42 4.35 22.36
C ALA A 456 25.41 3.49 21.54
N LYS A 457 25.29 3.49 20.21
CA LYS A 457 26.19 2.80 19.27
C LYS A 457 27.41 3.63 18.83
N ASN A 458 27.46 4.91 19.19
CA ASN A 458 28.40 5.90 18.66
C ASN A 458 28.86 6.89 19.75
N ILE A 459 29.02 6.43 21.00
CA ILE A 459 29.43 7.27 22.13
C ILE A 459 30.83 7.90 21.95
N ASP A 460 31.65 7.33 21.07
CA ASP A 460 32.93 7.86 20.61
C ASP A 460 32.81 9.04 19.64
N LEU A 461 31.61 9.25 19.07
CA LEU A 461 31.32 10.27 18.05
C LEU A 461 30.25 11.27 18.50
N VAL A 462 29.50 10.97 19.56
CA VAL A 462 28.39 11.79 20.07
C VAL A 462 28.75 12.34 21.43
N GLU A 463 28.85 13.67 21.51
CA GLU A 463 29.16 14.41 22.73
C GLU A 463 27.92 14.55 23.63
N SER A 464 26.76 14.80 23.02
CA SER A 464 25.52 15.08 23.74
C SER A 464 24.27 14.68 22.95
N MET A 465 23.14 14.55 23.67
CA MET A 465 21.86 14.12 23.14
C MET A 465 20.70 14.97 23.69
N LEU A 466 19.88 15.50 22.79
CA LEU A 466 18.64 16.22 23.09
C LEU A 466 17.42 15.39 22.66
N LEU A 467 16.53 15.11 23.60
CA LEU A 467 15.26 14.44 23.35
C LEU A 467 14.12 15.46 23.43
N VAL A 468 13.44 15.73 22.31
CA VAL A 468 12.33 16.68 22.23
C VAL A 468 11.04 15.92 22.02
N GLU A 469 10.15 15.88 23.03
CA GLU A 469 8.90 15.12 22.98
C GLU A 469 9.09 13.64 22.57
N SER A 470 10.25 13.08 22.93
CA SER A 470 10.66 11.74 22.49
C SER A 470 9.67 10.68 22.95
N TRP A 471 9.40 9.70 22.08
CA TRP A 471 8.69 8.49 22.48
C TRP A 471 9.43 7.72 23.57
N HIS A 472 8.66 6.97 24.36
CA HIS A 472 9.15 5.92 25.24
C HIS A 472 9.12 4.56 24.51
N PRO A 473 10.06 3.62 24.74
CA PRO A 473 10.05 2.30 24.11
C PRO A 473 8.72 1.55 24.23
N ASP A 474 7.96 1.71 25.31
CA ASP A 474 6.66 1.05 25.52
C ASP A 474 5.65 1.33 24.38
N LEU A 475 5.75 2.50 23.72
CA LEU A 475 4.93 2.84 22.54
C LEU A 475 5.17 1.93 21.34
N LEU A 476 6.30 1.21 21.31
CA LEU A 476 6.56 0.19 20.30
C LEU A 476 5.70 -1.06 20.52
N LEU A 477 5.50 -1.45 21.79
CA LEU A 477 4.74 -2.64 22.20
C LEU A 477 3.25 -2.40 22.44
N LYS A 478 2.82 -1.17 22.81
CA LYS A 478 1.40 -0.89 23.09
C LYS A 478 0.53 -1.36 21.93
N ASN A 479 -0.49 -2.15 22.26
CA ASN A 479 -1.47 -2.71 21.32
C ASN A 479 -0.85 -3.48 20.14
N TYR A 480 0.35 -4.08 20.27
CA TYR A 480 1.06 -4.69 19.12
C TYR A 480 0.20 -5.69 18.32
N ILE A 481 -0.56 -6.56 18.98
CA ILE A 481 -1.41 -7.56 18.33
C ILE A 481 -2.68 -6.92 17.75
N SER A 482 -3.37 -6.07 18.51
CA SER A 482 -4.57 -5.34 18.05
C SER A 482 -4.27 -4.37 16.91
N ARG A 483 -3.04 -3.83 16.83
CA ARG A 483 -2.55 -3.00 15.72
C ARG A 483 -2.22 -3.80 14.46
N LEU A 484 -2.19 -5.14 14.51
CA LEU A 484 -1.98 -5.99 13.31
C LEU A 484 -3.28 -6.58 12.78
N LEU A 485 -4.36 -6.59 13.57
CA LEU A 485 -5.64 -7.20 13.25
C LEU A 485 -6.75 -6.14 13.11
N PRO A 486 -7.82 -6.37 12.34
CA PRO A 486 -8.94 -5.45 12.27
C PRO A 486 -9.66 -5.34 13.63
N GLY A 487 -9.78 -4.12 14.13
CA GLY A 487 -10.44 -3.76 15.39
C GLY A 487 -10.25 -2.27 15.66
N ASP A 488 -11.15 -1.67 16.43
CA ASP A 488 -10.92 -0.34 17.00
C ASP A 488 -9.84 -0.43 18.08
N ASP A 489 -9.03 0.63 18.21
CA ASP A 489 -8.36 0.90 19.48
C ASP A 489 -9.47 1.28 20.46
N SER A 490 -9.94 0.30 21.23
CA SER A 490 -11.15 0.41 22.03
C SER A 490 -11.17 1.69 22.88
N ASP A 491 -12.22 2.51 22.69
CA ASP A 491 -12.60 3.62 23.58
C ASP A 491 -13.08 3.06 24.93
N ASP A 492 -12.20 2.36 25.64
CA ASP A 492 -12.39 2.01 27.04
C ASP A 492 -12.14 3.28 27.87
N PRO A 493 -13.16 3.84 28.53
CA PRO A 493 -13.00 5.04 29.35
C PRO A 493 -12.12 4.80 30.59
N GLU A 494 -11.80 3.55 30.92
CA GLU A 494 -10.89 3.18 32.02
C GLU A 494 -9.44 2.92 31.55
N ASP A 495 -9.11 3.03 30.25
CA ASP A 495 -7.72 2.95 29.78
C ASP A 495 -6.92 4.22 30.15
N TYR A 496 -6.30 4.20 31.33
CA TYR A 496 -5.34 5.21 31.79
C TYR A 496 -4.13 5.42 30.85
N SER A 497 -3.93 4.55 29.85
CA SER A 497 -2.92 4.72 28.80
C SER A 497 -3.44 5.41 27.54
N LYS A 498 -4.61 6.09 27.59
CA LYS A 498 -5.11 6.90 26.47
C LYS A 498 -4.07 7.94 26.05
N LEU A 499 -3.58 7.76 24.82
CA LEU A 499 -2.60 8.63 24.19
C LEU A 499 -3.30 9.82 23.53
N PRO A 500 -2.66 11.01 23.48
CA PRO A 500 -3.12 12.08 22.61
C PRO A 500 -3.18 11.59 21.16
N ASP A 501 -4.19 12.00 20.40
CA ASP A 501 -4.36 11.64 18.98
C ASP A 501 -3.12 12.00 18.14
N GLU A 502 -2.35 13.00 18.59
CA GLU A 502 -1.09 13.42 17.98
C GLU A 502 0.02 12.34 18.02
N ILE A 503 -0.02 11.43 18.99
CA ILE A 503 0.96 10.35 19.20
C ILE A 503 0.36 8.97 18.85
N ASN A 504 -0.96 8.87 18.67
CA ASN A 504 -1.63 7.60 18.48
C ASN A 504 -1.22 6.88 17.17
N ARG A 505 -0.99 5.56 17.24
CA ARG A 505 -0.45 4.76 16.14
C ARG A 505 -1.56 4.03 15.40
N HIS A 506 -1.77 4.36 14.13
CA HIS A 506 -2.79 3.71 13.32
C HIS A 506 -2.61 2.18 13.19
N ASN A 507 -3.74 1.48 13.19
CA ASN A 507 -3.86 0.05 12.89
C ASN A 507 -3.24 -0.29 11.51
N GLY A 508 -2.41 -1.34 11.46
CA GLY A 508 -1.73 -1.83 10.26
C GLY A 508 -2.69 -2.23 9.14
N PHE A 509 -3.89 -2.71 9.45
CA PHE A 509 -4.93 -2.97 8.44
C PHE A 509 -5.42 -1.67 7.78
N VAL A 510 -5.56 -0.59 8.55
CA VAL A 510 -5.89 0.74 8.03
C VAL A 510 -4.75 1.29 7.18
N ILE A 511 -3.49 1.07 7.58
CA ILE A 511 -2.30 1.45 6.80
C ILE A 511 -2.24 0.67 5.48
N TRP A 512 -2.52 -0.64 5.49
CA TRP A 512 -2.60 -1.48 4.27
C TRP A 512 -3.63 -0.94 3.28
N TRP A 513 -4.85 -0.64 3.73
CA TRP A 513 -5.88 -0.10 2.84
C TRP A 513 -5.55 1.31 2.34
N ARG A 514 -5.05 2.20 3.20
CA ARG A 514 -4.51 3.51 2.79
C ARG A 514 -3.40 3.35 1.74
N GLY A 515 -2.56 2.33 1.89
CA GLY A 515 -1.51 1.95 0.95
C GLY A 515 -2.04 1.64 -0.44
N ILE A 516 -3.03 0.74 -0.56
CA ILE A 516 -3.67 0.44 -1.85
C ILE A 516 -4.31 1.70 -2.46
N LEU A 517 -5.06 2.47 -1.66
CA LEU A 517 -5.70 3.72 -2.10
C LEU A 517 -4.70 4.82 -2.51
N SER A 518 -3.47 4.79 -2.01
CA SER A 518 -2.42 5.77 -2.33
C SER A 518 -1.92 5.71 -3.79
N THR A 519 -2.31 4.69 -4.54
CA THR A 519 -1.95 4.52 -5.96
C THR A 519 -2.69 5.49 -6.88
N PHE A 520 -3.94 5.87 -6.54
CA PHE A 520 -4.75 6.83 -7.30
C PHE A 520 -5.04 8.15 -6.54
N ASN A 521 -4.56 8.23 -5.29
CA ASN A 521 -4.42 9.38 -4.40
C ASN A 521 -5.14 10.70 -4.74
N ILE A 522 -6.45 10.74 -4.48
CA ILE A 522 -7.26 11.97 -4.63
C ILE A 522 -6.72 13.10 -3.72
N LYS A 523 -6.18 12.78 -2.53
CA LYS A 523 -5.65 13.81 -1.59
C LYS A 523 -4.46 14.57 -2.18
N LEU A 524 -3.48 13.86 -2.77
CA LEU A 524 -2.36 14.51 -3.47
C LEU A 524 -2.84 15.39 -4.65
N GLN A 525 -3.86 14.95 -5.40
CA GLN A 525 -4.43 15.75 -6.48
C GLN A 525 -5.10 17.03 -5.96
N THR A 526 -5.90 16.95 -4.88
CA THR A 526 -6.51 18.15 -4.27
C THR A 526 -5.48 19.10 -3.66
N SER A 527 -4.33 18.59 -3.20
CA SER A 527 -3.24 19.38 -2.61
C SER A 527 -2.66 20.42 -3.59
N TRP A 528 -2.44 20.04 -4.86
CA TRP A 528 -1.89 20.97 -5.86
C TRP A 528 -2.96 21.77 -6.60
N LEU A 529 -4.11 21.16 -6.90
CA LEU A 529 -5.20 21.80 -7.65
C LEU A 529 -6.01 22.81 -6.83
N LEU A 530 -6.25 22.54 -5.54
CA LEU A 530 -7.14 23.35 -4.69
C LEU A 530 -6.39 24.05 -3.56
N ALA A 531 -5.44 23.38 -2.92
CA ALA A 531 -4.69 23.94 -1.79
C ALA A 531 -3.36 24.61 -2.20
N HIS A 532 -3.01 24.57 -3.49
CA HIS A 532 -1.81 25.17 -4.08
C HIS A 532 -0.49 24.83 -3.37
N HIS A 533 -0.38 23.66 -2.76
CA HIS A 533 0.87 23.22 -2.15
C HIS A 533 1.95 22.97 -3.22
N GLY A 534 3.22 23.25 -2.89
CA GLY A 534 4.35 23.01 -3.79
C GLY A 534 4.90 21.58 -3.73
N SER A 535 5.78 21.22 -4.66
CA SER A 535 6.42 19.88 -4.71
C SER A 535 7.16 19.51 -3.43
N LYS A 536 7.83 20.46 -2.76
CA LYS A 536 8.49 20.21 -1.46
C LYS A 536 7.50 19.81 -0.37
N GLU A 537 6.29 20.35 -0.40
CA GLU A 537 5.22 20.03 0.57
C GLU A 537 4.65 18.61 0.36
N ARG A 538 4.67 18.12 -0.89
CA ARG A 538 4.26 16.74 -1.22
C ARG A 538 5.35 15.71 -1.03
N ILE A 539 6.62 16.05 -1.26
CA ILE A 539 7.75 15.14 -1.06
C ILE A 539 8.15 15.05 0.41
N TYR A 540 8.30 16.19 1.10
CA TYR A 540 8.78 16.25 2.48
C TYR A 540 7.70 16.73 3.47
N GLY A 541 6.89 17.69 3.07
CA GLY A 541 5.93 18.33 3.96
C GLY A 541 4.69 17.50 4.31
N ARG A 542 3.61 18.18 4.71
CA ARG A 542 2.41 17.57 5.33
C ARG A 542 1.68 16.57 4.44
N ASP A 543 1.89 16.61 3.13
CA ASP A 543 1.25 15.66 2.21
C ASP A 543 2.09 14.39 1.97
N MET A 544 3.34 14.33 2.44
CA MET A 544 4.19 13.13 2.36
C MET A 544 3.48 11.90 2.95
N MET A 545 2.71 12.08 4.03
CA MET A 545 2.03 10.97 4.72
C MET A 545 1.02 10.21 3.85
N TYR A 546 0.61 10.78 2.72
CA TYR A 546 -0.26 10.13 1.75
C TYR A 546 0.51 9.33 0.69
N GLN A 547 1.83 9.47 0.57
CA GLN A 547 2.62 8.76 -0.44
C GLN A 547 2.68 7.25 -0.16
N GLY A 548 2.55 6.45 -1.23
CA GLY A 548 2.65 4.99 -1.13
C GLY A 548 4.01 4.47 -0.62
N LYS A 549 5.08 5.25 -0.80
CA LYS A 549 6.42 4.94 -0.26
C LYS A 549 6.46 5.00 1.26
N TYR A 550 6.00 6.12 1.83
CA TYR A 550 5.87 6.32 3.27
C TYR A 550 4.91 5.28 3.89
N LEU A 551 3.74 5.06 3.27
CA LEU A 551 2.75 4.10 3.77
C LEU A 551 3.28 2.66 3.77
N ARG A 552 4.11 2.27 2.78
CA ARG A 552 4.77 0.94 2.77
C ARG A 552 5.69 0.79 3.97
N VAL A 553 6.52 1.80 4.26
CA VAL A 553 7.44 1.74 5.41
C VAL A 553 6.68 1.77 6.74
N LYS A 554 5.60 2.55 6.86
CA LYS A 554 4.75 2.52 8.07
C LYS A 554 4.13 1.15 8.34
N LEU A 555 3.74 0.43 7.28
CA LEU A 555 3.29 -0.95 7.42
C LEU A 555 4.44 -1.88 7.83
N LEU A 556 5.61 -1.77 7.19
CA LEU A 556 6.80 -2.57 7.50
C LEU A 556 7.29 -2.35 8.95
N GLU A 557 7.24 -1.11 9.44
CA GLU A 557 7.48 -0.72 10.84
C GLU A 557 6.49 -1.41 11.80
N SER A 558 5.22 -1.53 11.39
CA SER A 558 4.18 -2.19 12.19
C SER A 558 4.37 -3.71 12.24
N VAL A 559 4.68 -4.35 11.10
CA VAL A 559 4.76 -5.82 10.94
C VAL A 559 6.08 -6.41 11.44
N THR A 560 7.23 -5.80 11.10
CA THR A 560 8.55 -6.39 11.40
C THR A 560 9.29 -5.65 12.51
N SER A 561 9.15 -4.33 12.56
CA SER A 561 10.10 -3.51 13.33
C SER A 561 9.79 -3.41 14.80
N SER A 562 8.50 -3.35 15.19
CA SER A 562 8.14 -2.87 16.54
C SER A 562 8.71 -3.73 17.69
N LEU A 563 8.75 -5.06 17.57
CA LEU A 563 9.35 -5.93 18.59
C LEU A 563 10.88 -5.93 18.57
N LEU A 564 11.49 -5.83 17.37
CA LEU A 564 12.95 -5.81 17.21
C LEU A 564 13.52 -4.49 17.71
N SER A 565 12.94 -3.38 17.27
CA SER A 565 13.25 -2.01 17.69
C SER A 565 13.03 -1.77 19.19
N TYR A 566 12.06 -2.44 19.82
CA TYR A 566 11.91 -2.38 21.28
C TYR A 566 13.13 -2.97 22.00
N LYS A 567 13.62 -4.13 21.53
CA LYS A 567 14.83 -4.75 22.06
C LYS A 567 16.07 -3.88 21.78
N ASP A 568 16.16 -3.29 20.59
CA ASP A 568 17.25 -2.37 20.23
C ASP A 568 17.34 -1.19 21.21
N VAL A 569 16.20 -0.55 21.53
CA VAL A 569 16.16 0.58 22.48
C VAL A 569 16.53 0.12 23.89
N LEU A 570 15.97 -0.99 24.40
CA LEU A 570 16.33 -1.49 25.74
C LEU A 570 17.82 -1.81 25.86
N ASN A 571 18.40 -2.50 24.86
CA ASN A 571 19.82 -2.83 24.83
C ASN A 571 20.70 -1.57 24.74
N SER A 572 20.18 -0.46 24.21
CA SER A 572 20.90 0.81 24.08
C SER A 572 21.03 1.58 25.40
N MET A 573 20.10 1.39 26.34
CA MET A 573 20.00 2.21 27.57
C MET A 573 21.25 2.13 28.45
N GLU A 574 21.92 0.98 28.52
CA GLU A 574 23.11 0.82 29.36
C GLU A 574 24.27 1.72 28.91
N ASN A 575 24.46 1.89 27.60
CA ASN A 575 25.52 2.74 27.06
C ASN A 575 25.22 4.23 27.22
N LEU A 576 23.95 4.62 27.43
CA LEU A 576 23.54 6.03 27.57
C LEU A 576 23.79 6.62 28.96
N LYS A 577 24.12 5.78 29.96
CA LYS A 577 24.29 6.15 31.38
C LYS A 577 25.23 7.33 31.62
N GLU A 578 26.21 7.56 30.73
CA GLU A 578 27.28 8.56 30.92
C GLU A 578 27.26 9.70 29.88
N VAL A 579 26.25 9.77 29.01
CA VAL A 579 26.13 10.76 27.93
C VAL A 579 25.56 12.09 28.47
N LYS A 580 26.01 13.24 27.96
CA LYS A 580 25.41 14.56 28.28
C LYS A 580 23.99 14.63 27.67
N VAL A 581 22.94 14.56 28.48
CA VAL A 581 21.54 14.50 28.01
C VAL A 581 20.75 15.73 28.41
N SER A 582 19.88 16.22 27.54
CA SER A 582 18.77 17.13 27.91
C SER A 582 17.44 16.62 27.36
N VAL A 583 16.36 16.84 28.09
CA VAL A 583 15.01 16.42 27.71
C VAL A 583 14.07 17.62 27.68
N VAL A 584 13.29 17.77 26.62
CA VAL A 584 12.29 18.82 26.43
C VAL A 584 10.92 18.18 26.25
N SER A 585 9.92 18.64 27.01
CA SER A 585 8.59 18.04 27.01
C SER A 585 7.47 19.10 27.01
N SER A 586 6.37 18.81 26.31
CA SER A 586 5.19 19.65 26.19
C SER A 586 4.40 19.72 27.49
N ASN A 587 4.17 20.95 27.99
CA ASN A 587 3.27 21.23 29.10
C ASN A 587 1.84 20.75 28.79
N GLU A 588 1.38 20.88 27.54
CA GLU A 588 0.03 20.45 27.14
C GLU A 588 -0.10 18.92 27.10
N LEU A 589 0.87 18.18 26.55
CA LEU A 589 0.78 16.71 26.51
C LEU A 589 0.91 16.07 27.90
N ILE A 590 1.77 16.63 28.76
CA ILE A 590 1.86 16.20 30.17
C ILE A 590 0.53 16.42 30.91
N LYS A 591 -0.22 17.48 30.58
CA LYS A 591 -1.57 17.71 31.10
C LYS A 591 -2.63 16.79 30.49
N LYS A 592 -2.50 16.41 29.21
CA LYS A 592 -3.41 15.47 28.52
C LYS A 592 -3.25 14.02 29.02
N SER A 593 -2.03 13.58 29.33
CA SER A 593 -1.75 12.21 29.75
C SER A 593 -0.69 12.13 30.86
N ALA A 594 -1.11 11.63 32.02
CA ALA A 594 -0.21 11.40 33.15
C ALA A 594 0.87 10.35 32.85
N GLN A 595 0.55 9.33 32.04
CA GLN A 595 1.54 8.34 31.61
C GLN A 595 2.62 8.97 30.72
N TRP A 596 2.24 9.87 29.79
CA TRP A 596 3.22 10.64 29.01
C TRP A 596 4.18 11.41 29.92
N GLY A 597 3.66 12.11 30.93
CA GLY A 597 4.49 12.82 31.91
C GLY A 597 5.43 11.93 32.74
N ASN A 598 5.03 10.69 33.03
CA ASN A 598 5.89 9.71 33.70
C ASN A 598 6.99 9.20 32.77
N TRP A 599 6.67 8.86 31.53
CA TRP A 599 7.66 8.45 30.54
C TRP A 599 8.69 9.55 30.24
N GLN A 600 8.28 10.82 30.11
CA GLN A 600 9.22 11.94 29.95
C GLN A 600 10.17 12.08 31.15
N ARG A 601 9.69 11.80 32.37
CA ARG A 601 10.49 11.74 33.61
C ARG A 601 11.43 10.53 33.67
N GLU A 602 11.10 9.44 32.97
CA GLU A 602 11.97 8.27 32.84
C GLU A 602 13.08 8.50 31.80
N LEU A 603 12.75 9.15 30.67
CA LEU A 603 13.74 9.62 29.70
C LEU A 603 14.76 10.58 30.32
N SER A 604 14.35 11.46 31.25
CA SER A 604 15.29 12.33 31.97
C SER A 604 16.20 11.61 32.97
N LYS A 605 16.04 10.29 33.17
CA LYS A 605 16.89 9.43 34.03
C LYS A 605 17.76 8.46 33.23
N LEU A 606 17.77 8.55 31.89
CA LEU A 606 18.61 7.70 31.03
C LEU A 606 20.12 7.87 31.32
N SER A 607 20.55 9.04 31.79
CA SER A 607 21.95 9.37 32.07
C SER A 607 22.15 9.93 33.47
N SER A 608 23.30 9.62 34.07
CA SER A 608 23.85 10.28 35.26
C SER A 608 24.22 11.74 35.00
N LYS A 609 24.53 12.08 33.73
CA LYS A 609 24.90 13.41 33.24
C LYS A 609 23.76 14.14 32.53
N THR A 610 22.50 13.88 32.91
CA THR A 610 21.37 14.70 32.43
C THR A 610 21.51 16.13 32.96
N GLN A 611 21.67 17.11 32.08
CA GLN A 611 21.81 18.53 32.44
C GLN A 611 20.48 19.15 32.86
N GLU A 612 19.45 19.01 32.04
CA GLU A 612 18.11 19.54 32.36
C GLU A 612 16.99 18.70 31.76
N TRP A 613 15.86 18.67 32.48
CA TRP A 613 14.56 18.31 31.93
C TRP A 613 13.68 19.54 31.96
N LYS A 614 13.37 20.08 30.77
CA LYS A 614 12.64 21.33 30.61
C LYS A 614 11.23 21.06 30.09
N ILE A 615 10.24 21.33 30.92
CA ILE A 615 8.84 21.45 30.48
C ILE A 615 8.68 22.82 29.80
N VAL A 616 8.12 22.82 28.59
CA VAL A 616 7.97 24.00 27.73
C VAL A 616 6.51 24.20 27.30
N ASP A 617 6.14 25.45 26.99
CA ASP A 617 4.75 25.81 26.68
C ASP A 617 4.39 25.57 25.20
N GLY A 618 3.27 24.87 24.98
CA GLY A 618 2.77 24.48 23.67
C GLY A 618 2.47 22.98 23.58
N GLY A 619 1.81 22.57 22.49
CA GLY A 619 1.46 21.18 22.20
C GLY A 619 2.62 20.34 21.63
N HIS A 620 2.28 19.17 21.09
CA HIS A 620 3.25 18.19 20.56
C HIS A 620 4.22 18.76 19.51
N GLN A 621 3.75 19.68 18.66
CA GLN A 621 4.52 20.31 17.58
C GLN A 621 5.26 21.56 18.06
N ILE A 622 6.07 21.39 19.12
CA ILE A 622 6.82 22.47 19.81
C ILE A 622 7.65 23.32 18.84
N TYR A 623 8.13 22.71 17.75
CA TYR A 623 8.94 23.36 16.72
C TYR A 623 8.26 24.48 15.92
N LYS A 624 6.92 24.57 15.91
CA LYS A 624 6.21 25.49 15.00
C LYS A 624 6.35 26.96 15.39
N TYR A 625 5.71 27.38 16.48
CA TYR A 625 5.61 28.80 16.86
C TYR A 625 5.51 28.99 18.37
N GLY A 626 5.78 30.21 18.84
CA GLY A 626 5.55 30.62 20.22
C GLY A 626 6.69 30.30 21.19
N LEU A 627 6.36 30.38 22.47
CA LEU A 627 7.32 30.34 23.58
C LEU A 627 8.05 28.98 23.69
N GLY A 628 7.36 27.86 23.45
CA GLY A 628 7.98 26.53 23.50
C GLY A 628 9.12 26.33 22.52
N LYS A 629 9.00 26.89 21.30
CA LYS A 629 10.08 26.88 20.30
C LYS A 629 11.34 27.59 20.83
N GLN A 630 11.17 28.80 21.37
CA GLN A 630 12.26 29.59 21.95
C GLN A 630 12.89 28.89 23.17
N GLN A 631 12.07 28.34 24.06
CA GLN A 631 12.55 27.58 25.21
C GLN A 631 13.34 26.32 24.78
N THR A 632 12.93 25.65 23.70
CA THR A 632 13.63 24.47 23.12
C THR A 632 14.94 24.87 22.45
N GLN A 633 14.94 25.96 21.68
CA GLN A 633 16.14 26.59 21.12
C GLN A 633 17.15 26.90 22.22
N ASP A 634 16.73 27.53 23.32
CA ASP A 634 17.61 27.86 24.44
C ASP A 634 18.14 26.62 25.21
N VAL A 635 17.44 25.47 25.18
CA VAL A 635 17.95 24.20 25.73
C VAL A 635 19.05 23.64 24.83
N LEU A 636 18.84 23.56 23.51
CA LEU A 636 19.86 23.10 22.58
C LEU A 636 21.16 23.92 22.71
N LEU A 637 21.04 25.24 22.88
CA LEU A 637 22.19 26.14 22.98
C LEU A 637 22.93 26.06 24.33
N ARG A 638 22.26 25.61 25.40
CA ARG A 638 22.94 25.21 26.64
C ARG A 638 23.64 23.87 26.49
N LEU A 639 23.05 22.95 25.73
CA LEU A 639 23.60 21.61 25.53
C LEU A 639 24.90 21.64 24.70
N ILE A 640 25.01 22.56 23.74
CA ILE A 640 26.21 22.77 22.91
C ILE A 640 27.12 23.90 23.42
N ASP A 641 26.98 24.27 24.70
CA ASP A 641 27.84 25.20 25.46
C ASP A 641 28.07 26.58 24.82
N GLU A 642 27.08 27.13 24.11
CA GLU A 642 27.15 28.49 23.53
C GLU A 642 26.56 29.59 24.40
N LYS A 643 25.79 29.26 25.43
CA LYS A 643 25.00 30.28 26.16
C LYS A 643 25.84 31.32 26.92
N ASP A 644 27.09 31.00 27.27
CA ASP A 644 27.98 31.90 28.03
C ASP A 644 28.87 32.78 27.13
N LYS A 645 28.69 32.76 25.79
CA LYS A 645 29.52 33.54 24.87
C LYS A 645 29.06 34.98 24.60
N TYR A 646 27.81 35.38 24.95
CA TYR A 646 27.29 36.75 24.82
C TYR A 646 26.19 37.09 25.85
#